data_AF-A0A5B9DAV0-F1
#
_entry.id   AF-A0A5B9DAV0-F1
#
_cell.length_a   1.000
_cell.length_b   1.000
_cell.length_c   1.000
_cell.angle_alpha   90.00
_cell.angle_beta   90.00
_cell.angle_gamma   90.00
#
_symmetry.space_group_name_H-M   'P 1'
#
loop_
_entity.id
_entity.type
_entity.pdbx_description
1 polymer ?
#
loop_
_entity_poly.entity_id
_entity_poly.type
_entity_poly.pdbx_seq_one_letter_code
_entity_poly.pdbx_strand_id
1 'polypeptide(L)'
;MKIRLQFNWRPKIRSSSRSSLILGIILISLIINSLILVAFNHELESNFTFSQNKPNASYTNTTLTIDPTQGFNTSNSGNWNWAVNQPWCSGSGTFEDPYVIEDLILSPGSDDGLIIMNSKNYYFRIENVSATGFVDAGIYFEETCNGTIVNCTSSSNDFGVYLAWNSKNNTIADSTFESNIFDGIFLTWYSNDNFILNTTIIDCGDGIDIYTYSNGNQVKHNQITGSDDNGINVRSNIQDTLLENNSIDLTADSATGIDCRTSITNLTIINNTVYTNGHFQSYGLSLSGITDLKVYNNTVDAKNVIGINIVNIDGGIFGGNALINGGGYEISGENEELESLTFYSENNTVNGRKFYYYVNQNDLDNSDFTNAGQIYLIGCDTAQIQNQNVSKATHGITLINSHNVVIEDCNASNGWEGISLQDGSSFNTIENCIINNNYEMFTSTYGINIEENGQNNIITKCEIKDNGYGVYIGSSEDNEIKNCEIRDNGYGIQLRFGSSSNEIINNTIEDHLYQGIYLRDGADWNSFENNTIKNNGGYGAYIHTSINSTFFNNTFDNNAGGIYFTASSNGGLFYDNRIQNHADRGIFIDESTVNYNLIYGNIFNSNNIHAHDLGSNSWNNTEKGNYWDNVTTPDVDGNGIIDDPVIITPKGIDYLPMKYPDSSLYQDSDSDGLLDYEEVYGTLNDGYGNEPTDRFDADSDDDNVNDYNEIQVHGTDPNDDDSDDDLMDDGYEVDNDLDPLVNDANDDADADTLTNIEEFNRGTDPNNIDTDDDLMGDGYEVNNGLDPLVNDANDDADADTLTNIEEFNRGTDPFDNDTDNDLMDDGYEITQGLDPLVDDANDDEDEDALTNLEEFNAGTDPFDNDTDNDLMDDAYEVSSGLDPLVDDTELDYDEDGMPNLWEYENGFNAGDAEDADEDKDLDLLTNLQEYEYNTDPNIADTDGDGYQDGWEIEHETNPLDPMDPGDEVPFYKNGLFWTILGTIMTFGFGIIGIKIRLNQKKKLESIVNKKINEKLENSSNSDLNSE
;
A
#
# COMPACT_ATOMS: atom_id res chain seq x y z
N MET A 1 7.07 47.91 -40.78
CA MET A 1 5.82 48.71 -40.84
C MET A 1 5.39 48.98 -42.28
N LYS A 2 4.55 48.12 -42.88
CA LYS A 2 3.62 48.44 -44.00
C LYS A 2 2.65 47.26 -44.19
N ILE A 3 1.44 47.54 -44.70
CA ILE A 3 0.27 46.65 -44.58
C ILE A 3 -0.44 46.46 -45.93
N ARG A 4 -0.83 45.21 -46.24
CA ARG A 4 -2.08 44.77 -46.91
C ARG A 4 -2.11 43.22 -46.86
N LEU A 5 -3.15 42.54 -46.36
CA LEU A 5 -4.55 42.46 -46.83
C LEU A 5 -4.62 41.83 -48.25
N GLN A 6 -5.44 40.80 -48.53
CA GLN A 6 -6.46 40.11 -47.72
C GLN A 6 -6.86 38.78 -48.41
N PHE A 7 -7.26 37.74 -47.69
CA PHE A 7 -8.56 37.04 -47.82
C PHE A 7 -8.58 35.69 -47.08
N ASN A 8 -9.67 35.43 -46.35
CA ASN A 8 -9.95 34.19 -45.64
C ASN A 8 -11.16 33.52 -46.30
N TRP A 9 -11.07 32.26 -46.71
CA TRP A 9 -12.23 31.41 -47.03
C TRP A 9 -11.91 29.95 -46.66
N ARG A 10 -12.56 29.44 -45.61
CA ARG A 10 -12.51 28.02 -45.22
C ARG A 10 -13.74 27.28 -45.75
N PRO A 11 -13.60 26.00 -46.09
CA PRO A 11 -14.60 25.00 -45.74
C PRO A 11 -14.12 24.20 -44.51
N LYS A 12 -15.00 24.02 -43.50
CA LYS A 12 -14.84 22.92 -42.54
C LYS A 12 -15.47 21.66 -43.15
N ILE A 13 -14.77 20.54 -43.12
CA ILE A 13 -15.38 19.19 -43.13
C ILE A 13 -14.78 18.43 -41.94
N ARG A 14 -15.63 17.76 -41.16
CA ARG A 14 -15.24 17.01 -39.95
C ARG A 14 -16.17 15.80 -39.79
N SER A 15 -15.73 14.61 -40.17
CA SER A 15 -16.32 13.33 -39.71
C SER A 15 -15.48 12.11 -40.14
N SER A 16 -15.60 11.04 -39.33
CA SER A 16 -15.47 9.61 -39.68
C SER A 16 -14.16 9.06 -40.30
N SER A 17 -13.55 8.12 -39.56
CA SER A 17 -12.77 6.96 -40.03
C SER A 17 -11.65 7.20 -41.06
N ARG A 18 -10.42 7.37 -40.57
CA ARG A 18 -9.16 7.23 -41.33
C ARG A 18 -8.36 5.97 -40.93
N SER A 19 -9.05 4.86 -40.72
CA SER A 19 -8.42 3.58 -40.30
C SER A 19 -8.24 2.57 -41.45
N SER A 20 -8.56 2.96 -42.69
CA SER A 20 -8.58 2.07 -43.86
C SER A 20 -7.91 2.65 -45.11
N LEU A 21 -7.34 3.86 -45.03
CA LEU A 21 -6.65 4.49 -46.16
C LEU A 21 -5.12 4.45 -46.05
N ILE A 22 -4.57 4.35 -44.84
CA ILE A 22 -3.10 4.28 -44.61
C ILE A 22 -2.59 2.86 -44.85
N LEU A 23 -3.25 1.82 -44.32
CA LEU A 23 -2.94 0.42 -44.68
C LEU A 23 -3.03 0.18 -46.20
N GLY A 24 -3.98 0.83 -46.88
CA GLY A 24 -4.10 0.72 -48.34
C GLY A 24 -2.90 1.27 -49.11
N ILE A 25 -2.26 2.34 -48.62
CA ILE A 25 -1.07 2.93 -49.22
C ILE A 25 0.18 2.08 -48.89
N ILE A 26 0.27 1.52 -47.68
CA ILE A 26 1.38 0.63 -47.28
C ILE A 26 1.34 -0.69 -48.06
N LEU A 27 0.17 -1.32 -48.22
CA LEU A 27 0.02 -2.52 -49.08
C LEU A 27 0.36 -2.23 -50.54
N ILE A 28 -0.04 -1.07 -51.08
CA ILE A 28 0.27 -0.70 -52.46
C ILE A 28 1.77 -0.43 -52.63
N SER A 29 2.46 0.11 -51.63
CA SER A 29 3.93 0.24 -51.63
C SER A 29 4.62 -1.13 -51.69
N LEU A 30 4.23 -2.06 -50.81
CA LEU A 30 4.78 -3.43 -50.77
C LEU A 30 4.52 -4.21 -52.06
N ILE A 31 3.34 -4.04 -52.68
CA ILE A 31 2.97 -4.67 -53.96
C ILE A 31 3.71 -4.03 -55.15
N ILE A 32 4.06 -2.74 -55.09
CA ILE A 32 4.82 -2.08 -56.17
C ILE A 32 6.31 -2.44 -56.10
N ASN A 33 6.93 -2.47 -54.91
CA ASN A 33 8.34 -2.91 -54.80
C ASN A 33 8.52 -4.38 -55.20
N SER A 34 7.58 -5.26 -54.85
CA SER A 34 7.60 -6.67 -55.28
C SER A 34 7.26 -6.89 -56.77
N LEU A 35 6.80 -5.86 -57.50
CA LEU A 35 6.58 -5.92 -58.96
C LEU A 35 7.65 -5.19 -59.78
N ILE A 36 8.47 -4.32 -59.17
CA ILE A 36 9.62 -3.70 -59.84
C ILE A 36 10.81 -4.68 -59.89
N LEU A 37 10.99 -5.51 -58.85
CA LEU A 37 12.05 -6.54 -58.81
C LEU A 37 11.88 -7.66 -59.86
N VAL A 38 10.70 -7.78 -60.47
CA VAL A 38 10.41 -8.76 -61.55
C VAL A 38 10.46 -8.11 -62.94
N ALA A 39 10.55 -6.78 -63.03
CA ALA A 39 10.43 -6.03 -64.27
C ALA A 39 11.76 -5.74 -65.01
N PHE A 40 12.91 -6.09 -64.43
CA PHE A 40 14.23 -5.86 -65.05
C PHE A 40 14.99 -7.14 -65.47
N ASN A 41 14.48 -8.33 -65.13
CA ASN A 41 15.07 -9.63 -65.51
C ASN A 41 14.26 -10.36 -66.60
N HIS A 42 13.66 -9.65 -67.57
CA HIS A 42 12.98 -10.29 -68.69
C HIS A 42 13.02 -9.52 -70.04
N GLU A 43 14.09 -8.77 -70.33
CA GLU A 43 14.31 -8.25 -71.69
C GLU A 43 15.78 -8.29 -72.16
N LEU A 44 16.48 -9.40 -71.89
CA LEU A 44 17.74 -9.75 -72.58
C LEU A 44 17.99 -11.27 -72.80
N GLU A 45 17.31 -12.17 -72.06
CA GLU A 45 17.42 -13.63 -72.23
C GLU A 45 16.71 -14.19 -73.48
N SER A 46 17.00 -13.65 -74.67
CA SER A 46 16.57 -14.27 -75.92
C SER A 46 17.44 -13.95 -77.15
N ASN A 47 18.77 -14.02 -77.02
CA ASN A 47 19.66 -14.42 -78.14
C ASN A 47 21.15 -14.72 -77.81
N PHE A 48 21.57 -14.75 -76.54
CA PHE A 48 22.86 -15.39 -76.21
C PHE A 48 22.68 -16.90 -76.08
N THR A 49 23.05 -17.62 -77.14
CA THR A 49 23.14 -19.09 -77.12
C THR A 49 24.34 -19.51 -76.27
N PHE A 50 24.08 -20.00 -75.05
CA PHE A 50 25.11 -20.66 -74.24
C PHE A 50 25.81 -21.75 -75.04
N SER A 51 27.13 -21.62 -75.19
CA SER A 51 27.97 -22.59 -75.89
C SER A 51 28.27 -23.80 -74.99
N GLN A 52 27.25 -24.61 -74.69
CA GLN A 52 27.47 -25.89 -74.02
C GLN A 52 28.50 -26.72 -74.81
N ASN A 53 29.34 -27.47 -74.06
CA ASN A 53 30.46 -28.31 -74.53
C ASN A 53 31.86 -27.63 -74.66
N LYS A 54 32.19 -26.65 -73.81
CA LYS A 54 33.48 -26.72 -73.09
C LYS A 54 33.26 -27.54 -71.80
N PRO A 55 34.17 -28.44 -71.41
CA PRO A 55 34.26 -28.88 -70.01
C PRO A 55 35.03 -27.82 -69.20
N ASN A 56 34.60 -27.55 -67.97
CA ASN A 56 35.30 -26.65 -67.04
C ASN A 56 36.77 -27.06 -66.92
N ALA A 57 37.67 -26.08 -66.87
CA ALA A 57 39.07 -26.34 -66.60
C ALA A 57 39.22 -26.63 -65.10
N SER A 58 39.80 -27.77 -64.74
CA SER A 58 39.98 -28.14 -63.33
C SER A 58 41.45 -28.39 -63.00
N TYR A 59 41.91 -27.77 -61.91
CA TYR A 59 43.26 -27.89 -61.38
C TYR A 59 43.19 -28.23 -59.88
N THR A 60 44.03 -29.17 -59.44
CA THR A 60 44.07 -29.68 -58.07
C THR A 60 45.48 -29.49 -57.51
N ASN A 61 45.63 -28.95 -56.30
CA ASN A 61 46.94 -28.69 -55.68
C ASN A 61 47.86 -27.92 -56.64
N THR A 62 47.35 -26.83 -57.20
CA THR A 62 48.01 -25.99 -58.21
C THR A 62 47.47 -24.57 -58.14
N THR A 63 48.27 -23.65 -57.63
CA THR A 63 48.09 -22.21 -57.80
C THR A 63 48.19 -21.83 -59.26
N LEU A 64 47.28 -20.96 -59.75
CA LEU A 64 47.40 -20.31 -61.04
C LEU A 64 47.82 -18.85 -60.85
N THR A 65 48.87 -18.41 -61.55
CA THR A 65 49.40 -17.04 -61.39
C THR A 65 49.48 -16.32 -62.72
N ILE A 66 48.87 -15.14 -62.82
CA ILE A 66 48.97 -14.26 -63.97
C ILE A 66 49.77 -13.00 -63.61
N ASP A 67 50.96 -12.88 -64.19
CA ASP A 67 51.87 -11.75 -64.00
C ASP A 67 52.33 -11.17 -65.36
N PRO A 68 51.92 -9.96 -65.74
CA PRO A 68 52.44 -9.26 -66.92
C PRO A 68 53.97 -9.09 -66.93
N THR A 69 54.63 -9.08 -65.76
CA THR A 69 56.07 -8.84 -65.64
C THR A 69 56.93 -10.10 -65.76
N GLN A 70 56.32 -11.30 -65.67
CA GLN A 70 57.02 -12.57 -65.80
C GLN A 70 57.64 -12.76 -67.18
N GLY A 71 58.98 -12.88 -67.20
CA GLY A 71 59.77 -13.12 -68.40
C GLY A 71 59.75 -14.56 -68.93
N PHE A 72 59.19 -15.51 -68.18
CA PHE A 72 59.11 -16.94 -68.53
C PHE A 72 57.81 -17.54 -68.00
N ASN A 73 57.12 -18.35 -68.81
CA ASN A 73 55.88 -19.03 -68.40
C ASN A 73 56.17 -20.50 -67.99
N THR A 74 55.36 -21.04 -67.08
CA THR A 74 55.34 -22.45 -66.67
C THR A 74 54.07 -23.16 -67.19
N SER A 75 53.71 -24.29 -66.59
CA SER A 75 52.41 -24.97 -66.80
C SER A 75 51.24 -24.32 -66.05
N ASN A 76 51.51 -23.45 -65.07
CA ASN A 76 50.53 -22.88 -64.14
C ASN A 76 50.73 -21.37 -63.88
N SER A 77 51.77 -20.76 -64.46
CA SER A 77 52.11 -19.36 -64.25
C SER A 77 52.59 -18.70 -65.55
N GLY A 78 52.26 -17.44 -65.78
CA GLY A 78 52.75 -16.67 -66.91
C GLY A 78 52.07 -15.32 -67.09
N ASN A 79 52.41 -14.60 -68.15
CA ASN A 79 51.75 -13.33 -68.50
C ASN A 79 50.44 -13.53 -69.28
N TRP A 80 49.68 -12.46 -69.49
CA TRP A 80 48.39 -12.51 -70.21
C TRP A 80 48.44 -13.14 -71.61
N ASN A 81 49.59 -13.08 -72.33
CA ASN A 81 49.73 -13.79 -73.62
C ASN A 81 49.77 -15.32 -73.44
N TRP A 82 50.25 -15.81 -72.30
CA TRP A 82 50.14 -17.23 -71.93
C TRP A 82 48.73 -17.57 -71.47
N ALA A 83 48.09 -16.69 -70.67
CA ALA A 83 46.74 -16.88 -70.16
C ALA A 83 45.73 -17.08 -71.30
N VAL A 84 45.67 -16.18 -72.29
CA VAL A 84 44.74 -16.26 -73.45
C VAL A 84 44.98 -17.47 -74.38
N ASN A 85 46.07 -18.23 -74.18
CA ASN A 85 46.28 -19.52 -74.85
C ASN A 85 45.80 -20.74 -74.02
N GLN A 86 45.27 -20.53 -72.81
CA GLN A 86 44.65 -21.56 -71.98
C GLN A 86 43.15 -21.69 -72.30
N PRO A 87 42.51 -22.86 -72.08
CA PRO A 87 41.11 -23.08 -72.45
C PRO A 87 40.10 -22.25 -71.64
N TRP A 88 40.52 -21.70 -70.50
CA TRP A 88 39.74 -20.92 -69.54
C TRP A 88 39.90 -19.41 -69.67
N CYS A 89 40.64 -18.89 -70.66
CA CYS A 89 40.85 -17.45 -70.83
C CYS A 89 40.56 -16.96 -72.26
N SER A 90 40.08 -15.72 -72.40
CA SER A 90 39.85 -15.06 -73.68
C SER A 90 40.03 -13.52 -73.57
N GLY A 91 39.74 -12.78 -74.66
CA GLY A 91 39.82 -11.32 -74.72
C GLY A 91 41.22 -10.73 -74.99
N SER A 92 41.33 -9.40 -74.97
CA SER A 92 42.58 -8.67 -75.27
C SER A 92 43.07 -7.71 -74.17
N GLY A 93 42.33 -7.62 -73.05
CA GLY A 93 42.72 -6.81 -71.89
C GLY A 93 42.36 -5.33 -71.99
N THR A 94 41.49 -4.96 -72.93
CA THR A 94 41.05 -3.57 -73.16
C THR A 94 39.66 -3.34 -72.56
N PHE A 95 39.25 -2.09 -72.35
CA PHE A 95 37.93 -1.78 -71.77
C PHE A 95 36.75 -2.38 -72.57
N GLU A 96 36.85 -2.40 -73.91
CA GLU A 96 35.82 -2.94 -74.82
C GLU A 96 35.91 -4.46 -75.01
N ASP A 97 37.02 -5.08 -74.57
CA ASP A 97 37.35 -6.50 -74.76
C ASP A 97 38.34 -6.93 -73.65
N PRO A 98 37.88 -7.04 -72.39
CA PRO A 98 38.71 -7.35 -71.23
C PRO A 98 39.21 -8.79 -71.29
N TYR A 99 40.28 -9.12 -70.56
CA TYR A 99 40.65 -10.53 -70.40
C TYR A 99 39.60 -11.24 -69.54
N VAL A 100 38.90 -12.22 -70.10
CA VAL A 100 37.89 -13.00 -69.36
C VAL A 100 38.52 -14.32 -68.93
N ILE A 101 38.45 -14.64 -67.64
CA ILE A 101 38.81 -15.91 -67.01
C ILE A 101 37.49 -16.59 -66.62
N GLU A 102 37.18 -17.72 -67.25
CA GLU A 102 35.84 -18.35 -67.21
C GLU A 102 35.89 -19.87 -66.97
N ASP A 103 34.83 -20.39 -66.34
CA ASP A 103 34.54 -21.82 -66.14
C ASP A 103 35.71 -22.63 -65.55
N LEU A 104 36.32 -22.10 -64.48
CA LEU A 104 37.53 -22.61 -63.83
C LEU A 104 37.22 -23.17 -62.43
N ILE A 105 37.73 -24.37 -62.12
CA ILE A 105 37.59 -25.02 -60.81
C ILE A 105 38.99 -25.29 -60.23
N LEU A 106 39.32 -24.61 -59.15
CA LEU A 106 40.56 -24.75 -58.39
C LEU A 106 40.26 -25.48 -57.07
N SER A 107 41.06 -26.49 -56.76
CA SER A 107 40.82 -27.40 -55.63
C SER A 107 42.12 -27.68 -54.86
N PRO A 108 42.02 -28.11 -53.58
CA PRO A 108 42.92 -27.72 -52.49
C PRO A 108 44.42 -27.68 -52.79
N GLY A 109 45.10 -26.63 -52.35
CA GLY A 109 46.52 -26.36 -52.58
C GLY A 109 47.24 -25.75 -51.38
N SER A 110 48.58 -25.73 -51.42
CA SER A 110 49.45 -25.37 -50.29
C SER A 110 49.91 -23.90 -50.26
N ASP A 111 49.16 -23.03 -50.92
CA ASP A 111 49.49 -21.65 -51.31
C ASP A 111 48.17 -21.01 -51.80
N ASP A 112 48.19 -19.85 -52.45
CA ASP A 112 47.00 -19.24 -53.09
C ASP A 112 46.31 -20.14 -54.14
N GLY A 113 45.04 -19.83 -54.45
CA GLY A 113 44.28 -20.37 -55.58
C GLY A 113 44.57 -19.69 -56.92
N LEU A 114 43.95 -18.53 -57.18
CA LEU A 114 44.15 -17.72 -58.38
C LEU A 114 44.78 -16.36 -58.05
N ILE A 115 46.05 -16.19 -58.40
CA ILE A 115 46.78 -14.93 -58.24
C ILE A 115 46.73 -14.11 -59.54
N ILE A 116 46.27 -12.87 -59.45
CA ILE A 116 46.47 -11.84 -60.49
C ILE A 116 47.39 -10.76 -59.91
N MET A 117 48.56 -10.56 -60.51
CA MET A 117 49.53 -9.56 -60.05
C MET A 117 49.90 -8.52 -61.13
N ASN A 118 50.42 -7.37 -60.71
CA ASN A 118 51.01 -6.29 -61.55
C ASN A 118 50.13 -5.77 -62.70
N SER A 119 48.82 -5.97 -62.65
CA SER A 119 47.92 -5.86 -63.82
C SER A 119 47.26 -4.49 -64.02
N LYS A 120 47.79 -3.42 -63.41
CA LYS A 120 47.28 -2.02 -63.43
C LYS A 120 46.90 -1.41 -64.79
N ASN A 121 47.40 -1.95 -65.90
CA ASN A 121 47.21 -1.43 -67.26
C ASN A 121 46.21 -2.25 -68.10
N TYR A 122 45.55 -3.25 -67.51
CA TYR A 122 44.64 -4.18 -68.20
C TYR A 122 43.26 -4.13 -67.56
N TYR A 123 42.24 -4.41 -68.36
CA TYR A 123 40.89 -4.70 -67.89
C TYR A 123 40.70 -6.21 -67.91
N PHE A 124 40.20 -6.79 -66.83
CA PHE A 124 40.04 -8.24 -66.72
C PHE A 124 38.82 -8.61 -65.85
N ARG A 125 38.23 -9.77 -66.13
CA ARG A 125 37.03 -10.30 -65.49
C ARG A 125 37.23 -11.76 -65.14
N ILE A 126 36.82 -12.15 -63.95
CA ILE A 126 36.83 -13.51 -63.41
C ILE A 126 35.37 -13.88 -63.23
N GLU A 127 34.90 -14.91 -63.94
CA GLU A 127 33.50 -15.31 -64.02
C GLU A 127 33.33 -16.82 -63.88
N ASN A 128 32.33 -17.28 -63.10
CA ASN A 128 32.06 -18.71 -62.86
C ASN A 128 33.27 -19.50 -62.33
N VAL A 129 34.14 -18.85 -61.53
CA VAL A 129 35.34 -19.47 -60.96
C VAL A 129 35.07 -19.96 -59.54
N SER A 130 35.45 -21.21 -59.27
CA SER A 130 35.41 -21.83 -57.94
C SER A 130 36.84 -22.05 -57.44
N ALA A 131 37.15 -21.60 -56.21
CA ALA A 131 38.45 -21.79 -55.56
C ALA A 131 38.27 -22.26 -54.10
N THR A 132 38.58 -23.53 -53.85
CA THR A 132 38.25 -24.18 -52.57
C THR A 132 39.44 -24.88 -51.92
N GLY A 133 39.69 -24.60 -50.63
CA GLY A 133 40.64 -25.29 -49.77
C GLY A 133 42.11 -24.93 -49.98
N PHE A 134 42.39 -23.66 -50.24
CA PHE A 134 43.74 -23.10 -50.32
C PHE A 134 44.26 -22.66 -48.95
N VAL A 135 45.58 -22.54 -48.78
CA VAL A 135 46.23 -22.23 -47.49
C VAL A 135 46.43 -20.72 -47.28
N ASP A 136 46.19 -19.90 -48.31
CA ASP A 136 46.13 -18.44 -48.22
C ASP A 136 44.80 -17.98 -48.86
N ALA A 137 44.80 -17.17 -49.93
CA ALA A 137 43.57 -16.72 -50.56
C ALA A 137 43.09 -17.62 -51.70
N GLY A 138 41.77 -17.80 -51.82
CA GLY A 138 41.18 -18.46 -53.00
C GLY A 138 41.35 -17.64 -54.28
N ILE A 139 41.24 -16.31 -54.19
CA ILE A 139 41.61 -15.34 -55.25
C ILE A 139 42.43 -14.21 -54.63
N TYR A 140 43.64 -13.97 -55.14
CA TYR A 140 44.58 -12.95 -54.66
C TYR A 140 44.90 -11.90 -55.73
N PHE A 141 44.78 -10.62 -55.37
CA PHE A 141 45.05 -9.45 -56.24
C PHE A 141 46.19 -8.60 -55.66
N GLU A 142 47.34 -8.56 -56.35
CA GLU A 142 48.50 -7.73 -55.99
C GLU A 142 48.78 -6.68 -57.08
N GLU A 143 48.97 -5.41 -56.75
CA GLU A 143 49.26 -4.36 -57.75
C GLU A 143 48.26 -4.37 -58.94
N THR A 144 46.96 -4.61 -58.71
CA THR A 144 45.93 -4.72 -59.78
C THR A 144 45.14 -3.44 -59.98
N CYS A 145 44.59 -3.22 -61.18
CA CYS A 145 43.51 -2.24 -61.36
C CYS A 145 42.47 -2.72 -62.37
N ASN A 146 41.23 -2.24 -62.24
CA ASN A 146 40.12 -2.50 -63.18
C ASN A 146 39.77 -3.98 -63.39
N GLY A 147 40.06 -4.82 -62.40
CA GLY A 147 39.59 -6.21 -62.32
C GLY A 147 38.13 -6.29 -61.91
N THR A 148 37.44 -7.36 -62.32
CA THR A 148 36.09 -7.69 -61.86
C THR A 148 36.00 -9.15 -61.47
N ILE A 149 35.53 -9.48 -60.27
CA ILE A 149 35.14 -10.82 -59.83
C ILE A 149 33.62 -10.88 -59.80
N VAL A 150 33.01 -11.87 -60.45
CA VAL A 150 31.55 -12.01 -60.53
C VAL A 150 31.10 -13.45 -60.72
N ASN A 151 29.95 -13.87 -60.16
CA ASN A 151 29.47 -15.26 -60.19
C ASN A 151 30.53 -16.27 -59.69
N CYS A 152 31.40 -15.88 -58.76
CA CYS A 152 32.50 -16.72 -58.27
C CYS A 152 32.19 -17.31 -56.90
N THR A 153 32.88 -18.41 -56.55
CA THR A 153 32.77 -19.06 -55.24
C THR A 153 34.15 -19.30 -54.65
N SER A 154 34.38 -18.86 -53.40
CA SER A 154 35.64 -19.08 -52.69
C SER A 154 35.37 -19.66 -51.31
N SER A 155 35.91 -20.85 -51.02
CA SER A 155 35.52 -21.57 -49.79
C SER A 155 36.59 -22.38 -49.08
N SER A 156 36.50 -22.43 -47.75
CA SER A 156 37.42 -23.18 -46.89
C SER A 156 38.91 -22.82 -47.07
N ASN A 157 39.20 -21.55 -47.40
CA ASN A 157 40.55 -21.01 -47.48
C ASN A 157 40.87 -20.18 -46.22
N ASP A 158 42.09 -19.64 -46.10
CA ASP A 158 42.37 -18.62 -45.07
C ASP A 158 41.66 -17.29 -45.43
N PHE A 159 41.67 -16.89 -46.71
CA PHE A 159 40.89 -15.75 -47.21
C PHE A 159 40.01 -16.11 -48.43
N GLY A 160 38.77 -15.61 -48.48
CA GLY A 160 37.89 -15.79 -49.63
C GLY A 160 38.41 -15.04 -50.87
N VAL A 161 38.55 -13.71 -50.76
CA VAL A 161 39.23 -12.86 -51.74
C VAL A 161 40.16 -11.88 -51.02
N TYR A 162 41.39 -11.74 -51.49
CA TYR A 162 42.41 -10.88 -50.88
C TYR A 162 42.94 -9.84 -51.87
N LEU A 163 42.78 -8.55 -51.54
CA LEU A 163 43.28 -7.40 -52.29
C LEU A 163 44.40 -6.71 -51.51
N ALA A 164 45.60 -6.67 -52.08
CA ALA A 164 46.79 -6.13 -51.45
C ALA A 164 47.62 -5.24 -52.39
N TRP A 165 48.61 -4.56 -51.80
CA TRP A 165 49.65 -3.78 -52.49
C TRP A 165 49.09 -2.85 -53.57
N ASN A 166 48.41 -1.77 -53.15
CA ASN A 166 48.07 -0.66 -54.04
C ASN A 166 47.11 -1.07 -55.19
N SER A 167 46.20 -2.03 -54.92
CA SER A 167 45.20 -2.58 -55.86
C SER A 167 43.91 -1.73 -55.89
N LYS A 168 43.50 -1.21 -57.07
CA LYS A 168 42.52 -0.10 -57.15
C LYS A 168 41.48 -0.16 -58.26
N ASN A 169 40.32 0.44 -58.03
CA ASN A 169 39.19 0.44 -58.98
C ASN A 169 38.78 -0.99 -59.42
N ASN A 170 38.98 -1.99 -58.55
CA ASN A 170 38.50 -3.34 -58.80
C ASN A 170 37.07 -3.49 -58.27
N THR A 171 36.32 -4.42 -58.84
CA THR A 171 34.95 -4.73 -58.43
C THR A 171 34.85 -6.19 -58.03
N ILE A 172 34.24 -6.46 -56.88
CA ILE A 172 33.79 -7.78 -56.45
C ILE A 172 32.26 -7.68 -56.43
N ALA A 173 31.59 -8.51 -57.23
CA ALA A 173 30.14 -8.44 -57.45
C ALA A 173 29.51 -9.84 -57.42
N ASP A 174 28.23 -9.93 -57.06
CA ASP A 174 27.33 -11.08 -57.32
C ASP A 174 28.02 -12.47 -57.12
N SER A 175 28.73 -12.65 -56.01
CA SER A 175 29.58 -13.83 -55.72
C SER A 175 29.30 -14.39 -54.31
N THR A 176 29.85 -15.57 -53.99
CA THR A 176 29.67 -16.22 -52.68
C THR A 176 31.00 -16.61 -52.05
N PHE A 177 31.26 -16.19 -50.81
CA PHE A 177 32.47 -16.53 -50.06
C PHE A 177 32.09 -17.20 -48.73
N GLU A 178 32.38 -18.50 -48.58
CA GLU A 178 31.82 -19.34 -47.50
C GLU A 178 32.92 -20.06 -46.69
N SER A 179 32.80 -20.09 -45.37
CA SER A 179 33.65 -20.85 -44.46
C SER A 179 35.16 -20.56 -44.58
N ASN A 180 35.57 -19.31 -44.79
CA ASN A 180 36.99 -18.91 -44.85
C ASN A 180 37.50 -18.51 -43.46
N ILE A 181 38.71 -18.94 -43.09
CA ILE A 181 39.18 -18.99 -41.68
C ILE A 181 39.44 -17.60 -41.09
N PHE A 182 39.94 -16.66 -41.89
CA PHE A 182 40.04 -15.25 -41.50
C PHE A 182 38.91 -14.46 -42.16
N ASP A 183 39.08 -14.00 -43.40
CA ASP A 183 38.15 -13.01 -43.97
C ASP A 183 37.45 -13.55 -45.22
N GLY A 184 36.14 -13.27 -45.34
CA GLY A 184 35.43 -13.45 -46.61
C GLY A 184 36.02 -12.60 -47.72
N ILE A 185 36.32 -11.32 -47.42
CA ILE A 185 37.07 -10.41 -48.29
C ILE A 185 38.02 -9.54 -47.45
N PHE A 186 39.31 -9.52 -47.78
CA PHE A 186 40.33 -8.69 -47.12
C PHE A 186 40.90 -7.62 -48.06
N LEU A 187 40.87 -6.34 -47.67
CA LEU A 187 41.48 -5.22 -48.41
C LEU A 187 42.59 -4.57 -47.56
N THR A 188 43.84 -4.63 -48.01
CA THR A 188 44.98 -4.07 -47.26
C THR A 188 46.00 -3.30 -48.12
N TRP A 189 46.92 -2.60 -47.44
CA TRP A 189 48.09 -1.91 -47.99
C TRP A 189 47.78 -1.02 -49.21
N TYR A 190 47.01 0.04 -48.97
CA TYR A 190 46.60 1.03 -49.98
C TYR A 190 45.70 0.47 -51.10
N SER A 191 44.89 -0.55 -50.81
CA SER A 191 43.93 -1.08 -51.77
C SER A 191 42.68 -0.19 -51.82
N ASN A 192 42.74 0.87 -52.62
CA ASN A 192 41.79 1.97 -52.60
C ASN A 192 40.73 1.90 -53.72
N ASP A 193 39.64 2.65 -53.54
CA ASP A 193 38.68 2.96 -54.61
C ASP A 193 38.00 1.69 -55.21
N ASN A 194 37.97 0.58 -54.46
CA ASN A 194 37.38 -0.69 -54.87
C ASN A 194 35.90 -0.78 -54.45
N PHE A 195 35.15 -1.64 -55.15
CA PHE A 195 33.72 -1.84 -54.98
C PHE A 195 33.43 -3.29 -54.57
N ILE A 196 32.68 -3.49 -53.49
CA ILE A 196 32.18 -4.80 -53.05
C ILE A 196 30.66 -4.73 -53.06
N LEU A 197 30.03 -5.46 -53.98
CA LEU A 197 28.62 -5.29 -54.37
C LEU A 197 27.87 -6.63 -54.33
N ASN A 198 26.64 -6.65 -53.84
CA ASN A 198 25.68 -7.78 -53.97
C ASN A 198 26.24 -9.17 -53.55
N THR A 199 27.31 -9.22 -52.76
CA THR A 199 28.05 -10.46 -52.48
C THR A 199 27.46 -11.15 -51.24
N THR A 200 27.42 -12.47 -51.26
CA THR A 200 27.00 -13.29 -50.12
C THR A 200 28.24 -13.82 -49.40
N ILE A 201 28.32 -13.63 -48.09
CA ILE A 201 29.45 -14.06 -47.26
C ILE A 201 28.90 -14.85 -46.07
N ILE A 202 29.43 -16.05 -45.83
CA ILE A 202 28.84 -17.05 -44.93
C ILE A 202 29.94 -17.66 -44.06
N ASP A 203 29.71 -17.75 -42.74
CA ASP A 203 30.53 -18.49 -41.78
C ASP A 203 32.06 -18.22 -41.86
N CYS A 204 32.45 -16.97 -42.15
CA CYS A 204 33.87 -16.53 -42.16
C CYS A 204 34.21 -15.78 -40.86
N GLY A 205 35.48 -15.68 -40.46
CA GLY A 205 35.89 -14.91 -39.27
C GLY A 205 35.41 -13.45 -39.30
N ASP A 206 36.04 -12.61 -40.12
CA ASP A 206 35.44 -11.36 -40.58
C ASP A 206 34.69 -11.57 -41.90
N GLY A 207 33.53 -10.92 -42.07
CA GLY A 207 32.84 -10.91 -43.36
C GLY A 207 33.64 -10.12 -44.40
N ILE A 208 33.97 -8.86 -44.07
CA ILE A 208 34.80 -7.97 -44.90
C ILE A 208 35.69 -7.12 -43.98
N ASP A 209 37.02 -7.17 -44.13
CA ASP A 209 37.96 -6.27 -43.45
C ASP A 209 38.62 -5.27 -44.42
N ILE A 210 38.59 -3.98 -44.04
CA ILE A 210 39.22 -2.87 -44.76
C ILE A 210 40.30 -2.25 -43.87
N TYR A 211 41.55 -2.56 -44.21
CA TYR A 211 42.71 -2.33 -43.36
C TYR A 211 43.80 -1.46 -44.00
N THR A 212 44.54 -0.73 -43.17
CA THR A 212 45.84 -0.09 -43.47
C THR A 212 45.84 0.77 -44.75
N TYR A 213 45.35 2.01 -44.62
CA TYR A 213 45.35 3.05 -45.68
C TYR A 213 44.55 2.70 -46.95
N SER A 214 43.67 1.70 -46.90
CA SER A 214 42.80 1.27 -48.00
C SER A 214 41.57 2.18 -48.10
N ASN A 215 41.73 3.34 -48.73
CA ASN A 215 40.76 4.45 -48.70
C ASN A 215 39.77 4.43 -49.89
N GLY A 216 38.64 5.15 -49.77
CA GLY A 216 37.70 5.35 -50.88
C GLY A 216 36.86 4.13 -51.26
N ASN A 217 36.93 3.05 -50.48
CA ASN A 217 36.27 1.77 -50.78
C ASN A 217 34.76 1.86 -50.51
N GLN A 218 33.98 1.11 -51.31
CA GLN A 218 32.52 1.13 -51.26
C GLN A 218 31.95 -0.29 -51.12
N VAL A 219 31.33 -0.56 -49.97
CA VAL A 219 30.74 -1.86 -49.61
C VAL A 219 29.23 -1.72 -49.63
N LYS A 220 28.56 -2.33 -50.61
CA LYS A 220 27.12 -2.13 -50.84
C LYS A 220 26.31 -3.39 -51.10
N HIS A 221 25.10 -3.44 -50.55
CA HIS A 221 24.10 -4.50 -50.83
C HIS A 221 24.57 -5.93 -50.55
N ASN A 222 25.62 -6.12 -49.75
CA ASN A 222 26.15 -7.44 -49.43
C ASN A 222 25.30 -8.11 -48.33
N GLN A 223 25.30 -9.43 -48.30
CA GLN A 223 24.64 -10.25 -47.30
C GLN A 223 25.73 -11.02 -46.55
N ILE A 224 25.84 -10.83 -45.23
CA ILE A 224 26.88 -11.40 -44.38
C ILE A 224 26.19 -12.15 -43.25
N THR A 225 26.41 -13.46 -43.15
CA THR A 225 25.68 -14.33 -42.21
C THR A 225 26.62 -15.26 -41.47
N GLY A 226 26.44 -15.40 -40.16
CA GLY A 226 27.14 -16.42 -39.37
C GLY A 226 28.63 -16.16 -39.13
N SER A 227 29.14 -14.95 -39.37
CA SER A 227 30.53 -14.61 -39.08
C SER A 227 30.86 -14.59 -37.58
N ASP A 228 32.06 -15.05 -37.23
CA ASP A 228 32.48 -15.32 -35.84
C ASP A 228 33.07 -14.10 -35.12
N ASP A 229 33.80 -13.22 -35.83
CA ASP A 229 34.43 -12.00 -35.28
C ASP A 229 33.62 -10.73 -35.63
N ASN A 230 33.60 -10.28 -36.90
CA ASN A 230 32.86 -9.08 -37.31
C ASN A 230 32.12 -9.25 -38.65
N GLY A 231 30.98 -8.58 -38.81
CA GLY A 231 30.28 -8.52 -40.09
C GLY A 231 31.04 -7.68 -41.12
N ILE A 232 31.34 -6.42 -40.77
CA ILE A 232 32.26 -5.56 -41.52
C ILE A 232 33.23 -4.91 -40.54
N ASN A 233 34.52 -4.98 -40.83
CA ASN A 233 35.61 -4.38 -40.07
C ASN A 233 36.28 -3.27 -40.89
N VAL A 234 36.51 -2.10 -40.29
CA VAL A 234 37.18 -0.97 -40.95
C VAL A 234 38.17 -0.35 -39.97
N ARG A 235 39.48 -0.46 -40.24
CA ARG A 235 40.48 -0.09 -39.22
C ARG A 235 41.83 0.40 -39.73
N SER A 236 42.47 1.22 -38.90
CA SER A 236 43.82 1.75 -39.09
C SER A 236 44.00 2.67 -40.31
N ASN A 237 43.78 3.97 -40.09
CA ASN A 237 44.10 5.06 -41.02
C ASN A 237 43.30 5.02 -42.34
N ILE A 238 41.99 4.73 -42.25
CA ILE A 238 41.08 4.64 -43.42
C ILE A 238 40.40 5.98 -43.68
N GLN A 239 40.17 6.33 -44.95
CA GLN A 239 39.46 7.56 -45.35
C GLN A 239 38.40 7.30 -46.41
N ASP A 240 37.39 8.17 -46.48
CA ASP A 240 36.38 8.27 -47.57
C ASP A 240 35.61 6.97 -47.86
N THR A 241 35.39 6.12 -46.85
CA THR A 241 34.77 4.79 -47.01
C THR A 241 33.25 4.84 -46.81
N LEU A 242 32.52 4.03 -47.58
CA LEU A 242 31.06 3.99 -47.61
C LEU A 242 30.52 2.56 -47.44
N LEU A 243 29.74 2.34 -46.37
CA LEU A 243 29.01 1.11 -46.08
C LEU A 243 27.51 1.37 -46.32
N GLU A 244 26.93 0.82 -47.38
CA GLU A 244 25.59 1.19 -47.85
C GLU A 244 24.65 -0.01 -48.14
N ASN A 245 23.45 -0.04 -47.53
CA ASN A 245 22.41 -1.06 -47.75
C ASN A 245 22.86 -2.54 -47.51
N ASN A 246 23.90 -2.81 -46.72
CA ASN A 246 24.32 -4.18 -46.41
C ASN A 246 23.39 -4.83 -45.37
N SER A 247 23.26 -6.16 -45.41
CA SER A 247 22.49 -6.97 -44.46
C SER A 247 23.44 -7.91 -43.72
N ILE A 248 23.47 -7.82 -42.40
CA ILE A 248 24.42 -8.52 -41.53
C ILE A 248 23.63 -9.25 -40.45
N ASP A 249 23.84 -10.56 -40.29
CA ASP A 249 23.12 -11.43 -39.35
C ASP A 249 24.09 -12.41 -38.67
N LEU A 250 24.53 -12.05 -37.45
CA LEU A 250 25.62 -12.73 -36.74
C LEU A 250 25.11 -13.53 -35.55
N THR A 251 25.57 -14.78 -35.46
CA THR A 251 25.13 -15.77 -34.47
C THR A 251 26.20 -16.20 -33.47
N ALA A 252 27.41 -15.63 -33.54
CA ALA A 252 28.45 -15.85 -32.55
C ALA A 252 28.35 -14.83 -31.40
N ASP A 253 28.72 -15.26 -30.18
CA ASP A 253 28.39 -14.55 -28.93
C ASP A 253 29.20 -13.25 -28.76
N SER A 254 30.43 -13.19 -29.26
CA SER A 254 31.30 -12.01 -29.23
C SER A 254 31.24 -11.13 -30.48
N ALA A 255 30.41 -11.48 -31.47
CA ALA A 255 30.51 -10.92 -32.80
C ALA A 255 29.92 -9.51 -32.92
N THR A 256 30.63 -8.61 -33.61
CA THR A 256 30.19 -7.22 -33.83
C THR A 256 29.70 -7.01 -35.26
N GLY A 257 28.52 -6.39 -35.40
CA GLY A 257 27.88 -6.19 -36.71
C GLY A 257 28.73 -5.36 -37.67
N ILE A 258 29.12 -4.16 -37.24
CA ILE A 258 30.08 -3.30 -37.95
C ILE A 258 31.05 -2.70 -36.92
N ASP A 259 32.34 -3.00 -37.05
CA ASP A 259 33.40 -2.42 -36.22
C ASP A 259 34.24 -1.42 -37.03
N CYS A 260 34.44 -0.22 -36.48
CA CYS A 260 35.08 0.90 -37.14
C CYS A 260 35.98 1.64 -36.15
N ARG A 261 37.29 1.39 -36.19
CA ARG A 261 38.24 1.88 -35.17
C ARG A 261 39.58 2.40 -35.70
N THR A 262 40.17 3.34 -34.94
CA THR A 262 41.55 3.85 -35.10
C THR A 262 41.78 4.73 -36.33
N SER A 263 41.66 6.05 -36.11
CA SER A 263 42.09 7.11 -37.03
C SER A 263 41.40 7.06 -38.39
N ILE A 264 40.07 7.00 -38.37
CA ILE A 264 39.24 7.00 -39.59
C ILE A 264 38.78 8.43 -39.90
N THR A 265 38.63 8.80 -41.17
CA THR A 265 38.12 10.13 -41.57
C THR A 265 37.05 10.03 -42.66
N ASN A 266 35.95 10.77 -42.51
CA ASN A 266 34.84 10.84 -43.48
C ASN A 266 34.22 9.46 -43.80
N LEU A 267 33.91 8.69 -42.74
CA LEU A 267 33.19 7.41 -42.86
C LEU A 267 31.68 7.66 -43.00
N THR A 268 31.02 6.92 -43.91
CA THR A 268 29.55 6.94 -44.06
C THR A 268 28.96 5.54 -43.94
N ILE A 269 28.00 5.36 -43.03
CA ILE A 269 27.27 4.12 -42.77
C ILE A 269 25.77 4.39 -42.98
N ILE A 270 25.18 3.87 -44.06
CA ILE A 270 23.81 4.24 -44.47
C ILE A 270 22.91 3.06 -44.87
N ASN A 271 21.67 3.04 -44.37
CA ASN A 271 20.63 2.05 -44.66
C ASN A 271 21.01 0.57 -44.38
N ASN A 272 22.07 0.29 -43.62
CA ASN A 272 22.47 -1.09 -43.32
C ASN A 272 21.48 -1.70 -42.31
N THR A 273 21.29 -3.01 -42.40
CA THR A 273 20.47 -3.79 -41.45
C THR A 273 21.39 -4.77 -40.73
N VAL A 274 21.42 -4.71 -39.41
CA VAL A 274 22.36 -5.45 -38.56
C VAL A 274 21.60 -6.20 -37.48
N TYR A 275 21.83 -7.51 -37.39
CA TYR A 275 21.39 -8.39 -36.32
C TYR A 275 22.62 -9.02 -35.67
N THR A 276 22.74 -8.97 -34.35
CA THR A 276 23.75 -9.71 -33.57
C THR A 276 23.07 -10.62 -32.55
N ASN A 277 23.82 -11.44 -31.82
CA ASN A 277 23.22 -12.42 -30.90
C ASN A 277 22.92 -11.91 -29.48
N GLY A 278 23.37 -10.70 -29.13
CA GLY A 278 22.97 -10.05 -27.87
C GLY A 278 23.64 -10.61 -26.63
N HIS A 279 24.93 -10.91 -26.72
CA HIS A 279 25.74 -11.33 -25.58
C HIS A 279 26.76 -10.25 -25.19
N PHE A 280 27.26 -10.32 -23.96
CA PHE A 280 28.20 -9.36 -23.38
C PHE A 280 29.40 -9.09 -24.31
N GLN A 281 29.71 -7.80 -24.53
CA GLN A 281 30.71 -7.27 -25.46
C GLN A 281 30.45 -7.47 -26.97
N SER A 282 29.29 -7.99 -27.40
CA SER A 282 28.84 -7.82 -28.79
C SER A 282 28.24 -6.41 -28.99
N TYR A 283 28.46 -5.82 -30.17
CA TYR A 283 27.93 -4.52 -30.56
C TYR A 283 27.19 -4.62 -31.89
N GLY A 284 26.10 -3.86 -32.06
CA GLY A 284 25.53 -3.65 -33.38
C GLY A 284 26.50 -2.88 -34.29
N LEU A 285 26.82 -1.65 -33.92
CA LEU A 285 27.90 -0.84 -34.48
C LEU A 285 28.88 -0.43 -33.36
N SER A 286 30.17 -0.69 -33.55
CA SER A 286 31.30 -0.20 -32.72
C SER A 286 32.02 0.91 -33.48
N LEU A 287 31.93 2.17 -33.03
CA LEU A 287 32.47 3.34 -33.73
C LEU A 287 33.43 4.10 -32.80
N SER A 288 34.74 4.06 -33.08
CA SER A 288 35.76 4.61 -32.17
C SER A 288 36.91 5.36 -32.87
N GLY A 289 37.18 6.61 -32.45
CA GLY A 289 38.32 7.39 -32.94
C GLY A 289 38.20 7.78 -34.42
N ILE A 290 37.07 8.42 -34.76
CA ILE A 290 36.67 8.77 -36.14
C ILE A 290 36.38 10.28 -36.24
N THR A 291 36.88 10.92 -37.30
CA THR A 291 36.53 12.30 -37.68
C THR A 291 35.53 12.30 -38.85
N ASP A 292 34.60 13.27 -38.89
CA ASP A 292 33.62 13.46 -39.98
C ASP A 292 32.63 12.27 -40.18
N LEU A 293 32.19 11.62 -39.11
CA LEU A 293 31.34 10.42 -39.14
C LEU A 293 29.88 10.72 -39.57
N LYS A 294 29.28 9.83 -40.39
CA LYS A 294 27.90 9.96 -40.91
C LYS A 294 27.14 8.63 -40.79
N VAL A 295 26.10 8.56 -39.95
CA VAL A 295 25.35 7.32 -39.68
C VAL A 295 23.83 7.53 -39.88
N TYR A 296 23.27 6.96 -40.96
CA TYR A 296 21.90 7.26 -41.40
C TYR A 296 21.03 6.04 -41.68
N ASN A 297 19.77 6.06 -41.23
CA ASN A 297 18.73 5.08 -41.54
C ASN A 297 19.09 3.60 -41.26
N ASN A 298 20.11 3.31 -40.46
CA ASN A 298 20.51 1.94 -40.18
C ASN A 298 19.50 1.30 -39.20
N THR A 299 19.15 0.04 -39.42
CA THR A 299 18.31 -0.75 -38.50
C THR A 299 19.19 -1.72 -37.75
N VAL A 300 19.14 -1.71 -36.42
CA VAL A 300 20.05 -2.47 -35.57
C VAL A 300 19.28 -3.22 -34.50
N ASP A 301 19.42 -4.55 -34.51
CA ASP A 301 18.87 -5.47 -33.52
C ASP A 301 20.02 -6.11 -32.75
N ALA A 302 20.26 -5.61 -31.54
CA ALA A 302 21.30 -6.08 -30.63
C ALA A 302 20.73 -6.85 -29.43
N LYS A 303 19.45 -7.28 -29.47
CA LYS A 303 18.84 -8.17 -28.44
C LYS A 303 19.19 -7.80 -26.98
N ASN A 304 18.97 -6.53 -26.62
CA ASN A 304 19.20 -5.90 -25.31
C ASN A 304 20.66 -5.56 -24.91
N VAL A 305 21.66 -5.73 -25.79
CA VAL A 305 23.01 -5.14 -25.59
C VAL A 305 23.21 -3.87 -26.44
N ILE A 306 24.42 -3.33 -26.46
CA ILE A 306 24.76 -2.03 -27.08
C ILE A 306 24.46 -2.03 -28.60
N GLY A 307 23.51 -1.20 -29.02
CA GLY A 307 23.10 -1.07 -30.41
C GLY A 307 24.11 -0.27 -31.25
N ILE A 308 24.45 0.94 -30.81
CA ILE A 308 25.52 1.74 -31.43
C ILE A 308 26.39 2.33 -30.31
N ASN A 309 27.65 1.91 -30.24
CA ASN A 309 28.67 2.54 -29.40
C ASN A 309 29.39 3.66 -30.17
N ILE A 310 29.61 4.78 -29.51
CA ILE A 310 30.15 6.03 -30.05
C ILE A 310 31.21 6.53 -29.08
N VAL A 311 32.49 6.31 -29.41
CA VAL A 311 33.64 6.60 -28.53
C VAL A 311 34.63 7.54 -29.21
N ASN A 312 34.88 8.72 -28.64
CA ASN A 312 35.88 9.68 -29.10
C ASN A 312 35.72 10.04 -30.60
N ILE A 313 34.63 10.74 -30.91
CA ILE A 313 34.19 11.03 -32.28
C ILE A 313 34.17 12.55 -32.51
N ASP A 314 34.97 13.01 -33.47
CA ASP A 314 35.08 14.42 -33.87
C ASP A 314 34.17 14.70 -35.08
N GLY A 315 33.02 15.34 -34.85
CA GLY A 315 32.07 15.73 -35.88
C GLY A 315 31.23 14.56 -36.41
N GLY A 316 30.44 13.92 -35.54
CA GLY A 316 29.50 12.87 -35.92
C GLY A 316 28.08 13.39 -36.23
N ILE A 317 27.43 12.87 -37.28
CA ILE A 317 26.03 13.20 -37.62
C ILE A 317 25.18 11.93 -37.75
N PHE A 318 24.07 11.88 -37.00
CA PHE A 318 23.22 10.70 -36.83
C PHE A 318 21.74 11.03 -37.13
N GLY A 319 21.08 10.28 -38.03
CA GLY A 319 19.65 10.49 -38.33
C GLY A 319 18.93 9.30 -38.96
N GLY A 320 17.70 9.03 -38.52
CA GLY A 320 16.85 7.98 -39.11
C GLY A 320 17.12 6.56 -38.60
N ASN A 321 18.10 6.37 -37.70
CA ASN A 321 18.50 5.05 -37.25
C ASN A 321 17.45 4.45 -36.29
N ALA A 322 17.19 3.15 -36.42
CA ALA A 322 16.19 2.42 -35.66
C ALA A 322 16.86 1.28 -34.89
N LEU A 323 17.07 1.50 -33.59
CA LEU A 323 17.60 0.51 -32.67
C LEU A 323 16.41 -0.23 -32.04
N ILE A 324 16.42 -1.57 -32.06
CA ILE A 324 15.27 -2.40 -31.71
C ILE A 324 15.64 -3.55 -30.77
N ASN A 325 14.61 -4.18 -30.20
CA ASN A 325 14.69 -5.33 -29.29
C ASN A 325 15.69 -5.11 -28.14
N GLY A 326 15.68 -3.91 -27.55
CA GLY A 326 16.49 -3.54 -26.39
C GLY A 326 17.77 -2.77 -26.71
N GLY A 327 18.25 -2.80 -27.96
CA GLY A 327 19.45 -2.04 -28.34
C GLY A 327 19.23 -0.52 -28.25
N GLY A 328 20.15 0.18 -27.59
CA GLY A 328 20.22 1.65 -27.54
C GLY A 328 21.57 2.20 -27.98
N TYR A 329 21.77 3.50 -27.77
CA TYR A 329 23.07 4.17 -27.91
C TYR A 329 23.90 4.02 -26.64
N GLU A 330 25.22 3.93 -26.82
CA GLU A 330 26.24 4.20 -25.80
C GLU A 330 27.14 5.31 -26.37
N ILE A 331 27.45 6.34 -25.57
CA ILE A 331 28.15 7.55 -26.04
C ILE A 331 29.15 8.00 -24.98
N SER A 332 30.42 8.14 -25.37
CA SER A 332 31.52 8.63 -24.52
C SER A 332 32.58 9.38 -25.34
N GLY A 333 33.34 10.26 -24.68
CA GLY A 333 34.36 11.11 -25.27
C GLY A 333 34.60 12.35 -24.42
N GLU A 334 35.62 13.16 -24.75
CA GLU A 334 35.81 14.44 -24.05
C GLU A 334 34.72 15.45 -24.44
N ASN A 335 34.49 16.47 -23.59
CA ASN A 335 33.40 17.44 -23.77
C ASN A 335 33.38 18.09 -25.18
N GLU A 336 34.54 18.42 -25.78
CA GLU A 336 34.61 18.97 -27.15
C GLU A 336 34.15 17.95 -28.22
N GLU A 337 34.33 16.65 -28.00
CA GLU A 337 33.88 15.57 -28.89
C GLU A 337 32.37 15.37 -28.74
N LEU A 338 31.85 15.32 -27.51
CA LEU A 338 30.42 15.21 -27.22
C LEU A 338 29.61 16.40 -27.78
N GLU A 339 30.15 17.62 -27.64
CA GLU A 339 29.56 18.84 -28.23
C GLU A 339 29.56 18.83 -29.77
N SER A 340 30.43 18.06 -30.40
CA SER A 340 30.50 17.95 -31.87
C SER A 340 29.39 17.10 -32.48
N LEU A 341 28.71 16.27 -31.68
CA LEU A 341 27.75 15.27 -32.18
C LEU A 341 26.37 15.87 -32.48
N THR A 342 25.89 15.65 -33.70
CA THR A 342 24.58 16.12 -34.17
C THR A 342 23.61 14.94 -34.35
N PHE A 343 22.65 14.80 -33.43
CA PHE A 343 21.55 13.84 -33.56
C PHE A 343 20.26 14.51 -34.06
N TYR A 344 19.75 14.07 -35.20
CA TYR A 344 18.41 14.45 -35.66
C TYR A 344 17.34 13.64 -34.91
N SER A 345 17.13 14.02 -33.64
CA SER A 345 16.29 13.31 -32.67
C SER A 345 14.87 13.00 -33.13
N GLU A 346 14.25 13.80 -34.02
CA GLU A 346 12.95 13.49 -34.62
C GLU A 346 12.93 12.17 -35.43
N ASN A 347 14.09 11.63 -35.80
CA ASN A 347 14.22 10.48 -36.70
C ASN A 347 15.03 9.30 -36.11
N ASN A 348 15.80 9.48 -35.03
CA ASN A 348 16.50 8.36 -34.37
C ASN A 348 15.60 7.74 -33.29
N THR A 349 15.54 6.40 -33.22
CA THR A 349 14.63 5.70 -32.30
C THR A 349 15.26 4.50 -31.59
N VAL A 350 14.79 4.26 -30.36
CA VAL A 350 15.11 3.12 -29.50
C VAL A 350 13.79 2.41 -29.16
N ASN A 351 13.63 1.17 -29.61
CA ASN A 351 12.37 0.41 -29.66
C ASN A 351 11.20 1.19 -30.30
N GLY A 352 11.48 2.01 -31.33
CA GLY A 352 10.48 2.83 -32.00
C GLY A 352 9.96 4.04 -31.19
N ARG A 353 10.53 4.31 -30.01
CA ARG A 353 10.36 5.54 -29.22
C ARG A 353 11.53 6.49 -29.51
N LYS A 354 11.38 7.78 -29.25
CA LYS A 354 12.35 8.81 -29.69
C LYS A 354 13.65 8.78 -28.87
N PHE A 355 14.81 8.78 -29.52
CA PHE A 355 16.09 9.05 -28.84
C PHE A 355 16.24 10.56 -28.60
N TYR A 356 16.56 10.94 -27.38
CA TYR A 356 16.80 12.33 -26.97
C TYR A 356 18.28 12.53 -26.63
N TYR A 357 18.87 13.55 -27.24
CA TYR A 357 20.26 13.96 -27.04
C TYR A 357 20.28 15.49 -27.03
N TYR A 358 20.50 16.07 -25.85
CA TYR A 358 20.55 17.52 -25.64
C TYR A 358 21.93 17.91 -25.13
N VAL A 359 22.49 18.97 -25.72
CA VAL A 359 23.83 19.49 -25.42
C VAL A 359 23.73 20.98 -25.11
N ASN A 360 24.19 21.39 -23.92
CA ASN A 360 24.18 22.79 -23.46
C ASN A 360 22.80 23.47 -23.63
N GLN A 361 21.72 22.75 -23.27
CA GLN A 361 20.35 23.27 -23.28
C GLN A 361 19.79 23.29 -21.86
N ASN A 362 19.17 24.42 -21.51
CA ASN A 362 18.70 24.74 -20.18
C ASN A 362 17.20 25.06 -20.21
N ASP A 363 16.56 25.05 -19.04
CA ASP A 363 15.12 25.28 -18.85
C ASP A 363 14.24 24.26 -19.62
N LEU A 364 14.69 23.00 -19.74
CA LEU A 364 13.96 21.92 -20.43
C LEU A 364 12.77 21.44 -19.58
N ASP A 365 11.56 21.42 -20.14
CA ASP A 365 10.35 20.95 -19.43
C ASP A 365 9.86 19.58 -19.93
N ASN A 366 8.97 18.93 -19.18
CA ASN A 366 8.52 17.57 -19.53
C ASN A 366 7.74 17.49 -20.87
N SER A 367 7.39 18.62 -21.50
CA SER A 367 6.83 18.64 -22.85
C SER A 367 7.88 18.58 -23.97
N ASP A 368 9.16 18.80 -23.65
CA ASP A 368 10.27 18.45 -24.54
C ASP A 368 10.41 16.92 -24.66
N PHE A 369 10.26 16.20 -23.55
CA PHE A 369 10.38 14.74 -23.46
C PHE A 369 9.03 14.04 -23.72
N THR A 370 8.78 13.62 -24.97
CA THR A 370 7.52 12.96 -25.36
C THR A 370 7.77 11.53 -25.82
N ASN A 371 7.41 10.55 -24.98
CA ASN A 371 7.57 9.13 -25.28
C ASN A 371 9.03 8.81 -25.70
N ALA A 372 9.96 9.17 -24.81
CA ALA A 372 11.37 8.88 -24.98
C ALA A 372 11.63 7.37 -25.02
N GLY A 373 12.61 6.96 -25.82
CA GLY A 373 13.14 5.59 -25.82
C GLY A 373 14.41 5.45 -25.00
N GLN A 374 15.16 6.55 -24.89
CA GLN A 374 16.42 6.73 -24.18
C GLN A 374 16.72 8.24 -24.16
N ILE A 375 17.37 8.76 -23.12
CA ILE A 375 17.66 10.20 -22.94
C ILE A 375 19.12 10.41 -22.56
N TYR A 376 19.80 11.35 -23.23
CA TYR A 376 21.11 11.90 -22.87
C TYR A 376 21.00 13.42 -22.70
N LEU A 377 21.46 13.93 -21.56
CA LEU A 377 21.69 15.37 -21.30
C LEU A 377 23.18 15.61 -21.05
N ILE A 378 23.77 16.60 -21.72
CA ILE A 378 25.21 16.88 -21.71
C ILE A 378 25.42 18.38 -21.52
N GLY A 379 26.07 18.80 -20.43
CA GLY A 379 26.23 20.23 -20.10
C GLY A 379 24.91 20.99 -19.88
N CYS A 380 23.81 20.27 -19.63
CA CYS A 380 22.47 20.84 -19.44
C CYS A 380 22.28 21.29 -18.00
N ASP A 381 21.61 22.43 -17.79
CA ASP A 381 21.25 22.93 -16.46
C ASP A 381 19.77 23.28 -16.36
N THR A 382 19.10 22.80 -15.30
CA THR A 382 17.65 22.87 -15.09
C THR A 382 16.85 22.11 -16.15
N ALA A 383 16.46 20.88 -15.84
CA ALA A 383 15.61 20.05 -16.71
C ALA A 383 14.60 19.20 -15.92
N GLN A 384 13.42 18.93 -16.49
CA GLN A 384 12.38 18.08 -15.89
C GLN A 384 12.02 16.91 -16.81
N ILE A 385 12.43 15.70 -16.42
CA ILE A 385 12.11 14.44 -17.10
C ILE A 385 11.09 13.69 -16.22
N GLN A 386 9.81 13.67 -16.60
CA GLN A 386 8.77 13.05 -15.77
C GLN A 386 7.95 12.02 -16.55
N ASN A 387 7.53 10.94 -15.89
CA ASN A 387 6.62 9.92 -16.44
C ASN A 387 7.14 9.23 -17.73
N GLN A 388 8.46 9.20 -17.95
CA GLN A 388 9.05 8.58 -19.15
C GLN A 388 9.30 7.09 -18.92
N ASN A 389 8.90 6.25 -19.87
CA ASN A 389 9.30 4.85 -19.92
C ASN A 389 10.40 4.68 -20.97
N VAL A 390 11.65 4.62 -20.52
CA VAL A 390 12.86 4.39 -21.32
C VAL A 390 13.39 2.95 -21.20
N SER A 391 12.60 2.04 -20.61
CA SER A 391 12.98 0.63 -20.43
C SER A 391 13.43 -0.06 -21.71
N LYS A 392 14.37 -1.00 -21.63
CA LYS A 392 14.98 -1.69 -22.78
C LYS A 392 15.76 -0.75 -23.71
N ALA A 393 16.66 0.03 -23.14
CA ALA A 393 17.73 0.72 -23.86
C ALA A 393 19.08 0.22 -23.32
N THR A 394 20.19 0.57 -23.97
CA THR A 394 21.52 0.35 -23.36
C THR A 394 21.60 1.08 -22.03
N HIS A 395 21.49 2.41 -22.06
CA HIS A 395 21.36 3.29 -20.90
C HIS A 395 19.96 3.89 -20.92
N GLY A 396 19.23 3.94 -19.80
CA GLY A 396 17.89 4.54 -19.76
C GLY A 396 17.93 6.07 -19.85
N ILE A 397 18.55 6.70 -18.85
CA ILE A 397 18.79 8.16 -18.78
C ILE A 397 20.24 8.40 -18.36
N THR A 398 20.99 9.16 -19.17
CA THR A 398 22.38 9.54 -18.88
C THR A 398 22.51 11.06 -18.75
N LEU A 399 23.10 11.50 -17.64
CA LEU A 399 23.47 12.89 -17.36
C LEU A 399 25.00 13.00 -17.36
N ILE A 400 25.55 13.85 -18.21
CA ILE A 400 27.00 14.12 -18.30
C ILE A 400 27.20 15.62 -18.04
N ASN A 401 28.02 15.99 -17.04
CA ASN A 401 28.26 17.39 -16.65
C ASN A 401 26.95 18.22 -16.52
N SER A 402 25.86 17.58 -16.06
CA SER A 402 24.50 18.14 -16.09
C SER A 402 23.92 18.33 -14.68
N HIS A 403 23.13 19.39 -14.54
CA HIS A 403 22.86 20.01 -13.24
C HIS A 403 21.38 20.38 -13.06
N ASN A 404 20.91 20.38 -11.81
CA ASN A 404 19.54 20.75 -11.45
C ASN A 404 18.47 19.98 -12.26
N VAL A 405 18.76 18.74 -12.66
CA VAL A 405 17.83 17.86 -13.38
C VAL A 405 16.96 17.10 -12.39
N VAL A 406 15.65 17.10 -12.61
CA VAL A 406 14.67 16.28 -11.87
C VAL A 406 14.19 15.16 -12.78
N ILE A 407 14.37 13.91 -12.32
CA ILE A 407 13.89 12.68 -12.95
C ILE A 407 12.81 12.10 -12.04
N GLU A 408 11.56 12.05 -12.48
CA GLU A 408 10.39 11.71 -11.65
C GLU A 408 9.47 10.69 -12.35
N ASP A 409 8.87 9.74 -11.62
CA ASP A 409 7.93 8.73 -12.17
C ASP A 409 8.48 7.92 -13.37
N CYS A 410 9.80 7.83 -13.54
CA CYS A 410 10.41 7.26 -14.74
C CYS A 410 10.71 5.76 -14.58
N ASN A 411 10.59 5.01 -15.68
CA ASN A 411 10.94 3.59 -15.74
C ASN A 411 12.16 3.38 -16.63
N ALA A 412 13.28 3.02 -15.99
CA ALA A 412 14.59 2.76 -16.59
C ALA A 412 15.04 1.32 -16.29
N SER A 413 14.22 0.37 -16.73
CA SER A 413 14.34 -1.06 -16.43
C SER A 413 14.71 -1.89 -17.69
N ASN A 414 15.17 -3.13 -17.51
CA ASN A 414 15.43 -4.12 -18.59
C ASN A 414 16.47 -3.68 -19.64
N GLY A 415 17.44 -2.84 -19.26
CA GLY A 415 18.56 -2.38 -20.08
C GLY A 415 19.92 -2.90 -19.62
N TRP A 416 21.01 -2.22 -19.99
CA TRP A 416 22.35 -2.45 -19.44
C TRP A 416 22.59 -1.54 -18.22
N GLU A 417 22.22 -0.27 -18.30
CA GLU A 417 22.19 0.69 -17.18
C GLU A 417 20.83 1.40 -17.09
N GLY A 418 20.38 1.65 -15.85
CA GLY A 418 19.15 2.39 -15.60
C GLY A 418 19.33 3.90 -15.75
N ILE A 419 19.90 4.53 -14.72
CA ILE A 419 20.15 5.99 -14.68
C ILE A 419 21.61 6.23 -14.30
N SER A 420 22.33 7.03 -15.09
CA SER A 420 23.78 7.22 -14.96
C SER A 420 24.11 8.72 -14.88
N LEU A 421 24.86 9.13 -13.86
CA LEU A 421 25.33 10.49 -13.62
C LEU A 421 26.87 10.51 -13.68
N GLN A 422 27.43 11.28 -14.62
CA GLN A 422 28.84 11.23 -15.02
C GLN A 422 29.43 12.66 -15.14
N ASP A 423 30.75 12.78 -15.24
CA ASP A 423 31.49 14.04 -15.43
C ASP A 423 31.02 15.20 -14.51
N GLY A 424 30.91 14.95 -13.20
CA GLY A 424 30.59 15.98 -12.21
C GLY A 424 29.11 16.41 -12.17
N SER A 425 28.20 15.65 -12.78
CA SER A 425 26.75 15.93 -12.72
C SER A 425 26.25 16.07 -11.28
N SER A 426 25.74 17.25 -10.92
CA SER A 426 25.51 17.66 -9.53
C SER A 426 24.17 18.39 -9.32
N PHE A 427 23.63 18.35 -8.09
CA PHE A 427 22.33 18.92 -7.71
C PHE A 427 21.12 18.31 -8.43
N ASN A 428 21.21 17.05 -8.87
CA ASN A 428 20.12 16.36 -9.57
C ASN A 428 19.28 15.50 -8.61
N THR A 429 17.99 15.33 -8.92
CA THR A 429 17.07 14.50 -8.13
C THR A 429 16.51 13.36 -8.96
N ILE A 430 16.58 12.14 -8.46
CA ILE A 430 15.84 10.97 -8.96
C ILE A 430 14.77 10.62 -7.91
N GLU A 431 13.50 10.76 -8.26
CA GLU A 431 12.37 10.52 -7.36
C GLU A 431 11.35 9.54 -7.96
N ASN A 432 10.84 8.60 -7.14
CA ASN A 432 9.72 7.71 -7.49
C ASN A 432 9.93 6.91 -8.80
N CYS A 433 11.18 6.56 -9.11
CA CYS A 433 11.55 5.86 -10.35
C CYS A 433 11.65 4.34 -10.15
N ILE A 434 11.47 3.59 -11.24
CA ILE A 434 11.53 2.12 -11.27
C ILE A 434 12.71 1.67 -12.14
N ILE A 435 13.72 1.07 -11.50
CA ILE A 435 15.02 0.75 -12.08
C ILE A 435 15.31 -0.74 -11.85
N ASN A 436 14.69 -1.58 -12.69
CA ASN A 436 14.64 -3.03 -12.47
C ASN A 436 15.27 -3.84 -13.61
N ASN A 437 15.83 -5.02 -13.31
CA ASN A 437 16.27 -6.02 -14.30
C ASN A 437 17.34 -5.49 -15.29
N ASN A 438 18.18 -4.54 -14.89
CA ASN A 438 19.33 -4.11 -15.70
C ASN A 438 20.52 -5.06 -15.42
N TYR A 439 20.39 -6.31 -15.86
CA TYR A 439 21.33 -7.39 -15.54
C TYR A 439 21.58 -8.32 -16.73
N GLU A 440 22.85 -8.37 -17.15
CA GLU A 440 23.48 -9.61 -17.61
C GLU A 440 24.70 -9.93 -16.72
N MET A 441 25.11 -11.19 -16.74
CA MET A 441 26.10 -11.84 -15.87
C MET A 441 27.20 -10.96 -15.24
N PHE A 442 27.05 -10.74 -13.92
CA PHE A 442 28.09 -10.39 -12.93
C PHE A 442 28.85 -9.06 -13.11
N THR A 443 28.50 -8.10 -12.24
CA THR A 443 29.40 -7.05 -11.70
C THR A 443 29.83 -5.89 -12.62
N SER A 444 29.12 -5.65 -13.73
CA SER A 444 29.35 -4.48 -14.60
C SER A 444 28.07 -3.83 -15.18
N THR A 445 26.93 -3.98 -14.49
CA THR A 445 25.65 -3.31 -14.84
C THR A 445 25.10 -2.58 -13.61
N TYR A 446 24.60 -1.36 -13.79
CA TYR A 446 24.17 -0.49 -12.70
C TYR A 446 22.68 -0.17 -12.80
N GLY A 447 21.97 -0.25 -11.67
CA GLY A 447 20.65 0.36 -11.53
C GLY A 447 20.78 1.88 -11.61
N ILE A 448 21.34 2.48 -10.57
CA ILE A 448 21.75 3.89 -10.57
C ILE A 448 23.27 3.99 -10.38
N ASN A 449 23.92 4.81 -11.20
CA ASN A 449 25.34 5.13 -11.13
C ASN A 449 25.55 6.64 -10.87
N ILE A 450 26.43 6.99 -9.94
CA ILE A 450 26.96 8.36 -9.74
C ILE A 450 28.48 8.27 -9.76
N GLU A 451 29.12 8.83 -10.79
CA GLU A 451 30.57 8.78 -10.98
C GLU A 451 31.18 10.16 -11.27
N GLU A 452 32.50 10.22 -11.07
CA GLU A 452 33.37 11.32 -11.53
C GLU A 452 33.04 12.71 -10.94
N ASN A 453 33.06 12.82 -9.61
CA ASN A 453 32.87 14.06 -8.83
C ASN A 453 31.42 14.59 -8.85
N GLY A 454 30.41 13.73 -8.98
CA GLY A 454 29.01 14.11 -8.78
C GLY A 454 28.74 14.50 -7.32
N GLN A 455 28.08 15.64 -7.10
CA GLN A 455 27.81 16.16 -5.75
C GLN A 455 26.37 16.62 -5.54
N ASN A 456 25.89 16.55 -4.29
CA ASN A 456 24.57 17.08 -3.89
C ASN A 456 23.39 16.46 -4.69
N ASN A 457 23.57 15.25 -5.24
CA ASN A 457 22.49 14.53 -5.92
C ASN A 457 21.62 13.76 -4.91
N ILE A 458 20.32 13.65 -5.18
CA ILE A 458 19.35 13.00 -4.29
C ILE A 458 18.67 11.84 -5.03
N ILE A 459 18.77 10.63 -4.49
CA ILE A 459 17.99 9.46 -4.91
C ILE A 459 16.92 9.22 -3.83
N THR A 460 15.64 9.22 -4.19
CA THR A 460 14.55 9.12 -3.20
C THR A 460 13.34 8.32 -3.69
N LYS A 461 12.73 7.52 -2.80
CA LYS A 461 11.49 6.73 -3.07
C LYS A 461 11.58 5.80 -4.31
N CYS A 462 12.76 5.38 -4.72
CA CYS A 462 12.94 4.57 -5.92
C CYS A 462 12.83 3.07 -5.63
N GLU A 463 12.30 2.32 -6.59
CA GLU A 463 12.31 0.85 -6.63
C GLU A 463 13.49 0.41 -7.50
N ILE A 464 14.45 -0.31 -6.91
CA ILE A 464 15.75 -0.63 -7.54
C ILE A 464 16.09 -2.10 -7.33
N LYS A 465 15.72 -2.98 -8.28
CA LYS A 465 15.93 -4.43 -8.11
C LYS A 465 16.35 -5.24 -9.33
N ASP A 466 16.82 -6.47 -9.10
CA ASP A 466 17.30 -7.40 -10.14
C ASP A 466 18.45 -6.82 -11.01
N ASN A 467 19.28 -5.90 -10.49
CA ASN A 467 20.41 -5.28 -11.21
C ASN A 467 21.78 -5.85 -10.77
N GLY A 468 22.87 -5.56 -11.49
CA GLY A 468 24.23 -5.95 -11.11
C GLY A 468 24.72 -5.30 -9.81
N TYR A 469 24.59 -3.98 -9.73
CA TYR A 469 24.58 -3.18 -8.51
C TYR A 469 23.26 -2.40 -8.46
N GLY A 470 22.65 -2.27 -7.28
CA GLY A 470 21.46 -1.42 -7.10
C GLY A 470 21.82 0.05 -7.28
N VAL A 471 22.64 0.58 -6.37
CA VAL A 471 23.23 1.92 -6.47
C VAL A 471 24.76 1.83 -6.33
N TYR A 472 25.49 2.53 -7.19
CA TYR A 472 26.93 2.69 -7.12
C TYR A 472 27.32 4.17 -7.10
N ILE A 473 28.25 4.55 -6.22
CA ILE A 473 28.80 5.91 -6.09
C ILE A 473 30.34 5.85 -6.15
N GLY A 474 30.93 6.28 -7.26
CA GLY A 474 32.38 6.32 -7.47
C GLY A 474 32.96 7.74 -7.51
N SER A 475 34.01 8.01 -6.72
CA SER A 475 34.70 9.30 -6.69
C SER A 475 33.76 10.51 -6.51
N SER A 476 32.70 10.38 -5.70
CA SER A 476 31.57 11.32 -5.65
C SER A 476 31.09 11.58 -4.21
N GLU A 477 30.75 12.83 -3.89
CA GLU A 477 30.68 13.33 -2.50
C GLU A 477 29.36 14.06 -2.20
N ASP A 478 28.96 14.16 -0.93
CA ASP A 478 27.77 14.92 -0.50
C ASP A 478 26.45 14.50 -1.19
N ASN A 479 26.25 13.22 -1.56
CA ASN A 479 25.01 12.73 -2.18
C ASN A 479 24.08 12.01 -1.17
N GLU A 480 22.77 12.09 -1.38
CA GLU A 480 21.75 11.45 -0.52
C GLU A 480 21.06 10.26 -1.21
N ILE A 481 20.91 9.13 -0.52
CA ILE A 481 20.02 8.02 -0.91
C ILE A 481 18.99 7.81 0.21
N LYS A 482 17.70 8.01 -0.05
CA LYS A 482 16.69 7.96 1.02
C LYS A 482 15.33 7.35 0.69
N ASN A 483 14.77 6.60 1.64
CA ASN A 483 13.43 5.99 1.55
C ASN A 483 13.23 5.07 0.31
N CYS A 484 14.29 4.43 -0.19
CA CYS A 484 14.24 3.56 -1.39
C CYS A 484 14.05 2.07 -1.05
N GLU A 485 13.45 1.32 -1.98
CA GLU A 485 13.35 -0.15 -1.96
C GLU A 485 14.44 -0.72 -2.86
N ILE A 486 15.55 -1.17 -2.27
CA ILE A 486 16.74 -1.68 -2.97
C ILE A 486 16.85 -3.17 -2.64
N ARG A 487 16.61 -4.06 -3.62
CA ARG A 487 16.59 -5.51 -3.34
C ARG A 487 16.91 -6.40 -4.53
N ASP A 488 17.09 -7.70 -4.33
CA ASP A 488 17.35 -8.71 -5.38
C ASP A 488 18.60 -8.46 -6.27
N ASN A 489 19.32 -7.34 -6.09
CA ASN A 489 20.51 -6.95 -6.83
C ASN A 489 21.74 -7.81 -6.46
N GLY A 490 22.77 -7.81 -7.32
CA GLY A 490 24.05 -8.44 -7.02
C GLY A 490 24.73 -7.85 -5.77
N TYR A 491 24.83 -6.53 -5.72
CA TYR A 491 25.13 -5.74 -4.52
C TYR A 491 24.03 -4.69 -4.32
N GLY A 492 23.71 -4.33 -3.08
CA GLY A 492 22.74 -3.27 -2.79
C GLY A 492 23.26 -1.88 -3.11
N ILE A 493 24.06 -1.32 -2.20
CA ILE A 493 24.72 -0.01 -2.32
C ILE A 493 26.24 -0.20 -2.23
N GLN A 494 27.00 0.36 -3.18
CA GLN A 494 28.46 0.42 -3.11
C GLN A 494 28.99 1.85 -3.24
N LEU A 495 29.87 2.25 -2.32
CA LEU A 495 30.64 3.50 -2.39
C LEU A 495 32.12 3.19 -2.61
N ARG A 496 32.78 3.94 -3.49
CA ARG A 496 34.14 3.62 -3.96
C ARG A 496 35.01 4.84 -4.30
N PHE A 497 36.33 4.67 -4.25
CA PHE A 497 37.32 5.60 -4.83
C PHE A 497 37.30 7.02 -4.24
N GLY A 498 37.22 7.15 -2.92
CA GLY A 498 37.16 8.46 -2.26
C GLY A 498 35.75 9.03 -2.07
N SER A 499 34.69 8.34 -2.51
CA SER A 499 33.31 8.80 -2.29
C SER A 499 33.01 9.01 -0.82
N SER A 500 32.85 10.26 -0.40
CA SER A 500 32.79 10.66 1.02
C SER A 500 31.64 11.61 1.33
N SER A 501 31.27 11.72 2.62
CA SER A 501 30.17 12.59 3.09
C SER A 501 28.78 12.27 2.49
N ASN A 502 28.58 11.10 1.89
CA ASN A 502 27.28 10.69 1.37
C ASN A 502 26.37 10.17 2.50
N GLU A 503 25.07 10.43 2.41
CA GLU A 503 24.07 10.07 3.43
C GLU A 503 23.07 9.03 2.89
N ILE A 504 22.90 7.92 3.62
CA ILE A 504 22.03 6.81 3.26
C ILE A 504 20.99 6.66 4.39
N ILE A 505 19.73 7.04 4.15
CA ILE A 505 18.72 7.28 5.20
C ILE A 505 17.40 6.55 4.94
N ASN A 506 16.84 5.82 5.93
CA ASN A 506 15.51 5.17 5.86
C ASN A 506 15.32 4.17 4.69
N ASN A 507 16.37 3.56 4.13
CA ASN A 507 16.23 2.64 2.98
C ASN A 507 15.99 1.19 3.41
N THR A 508 15.29 0.42 2.59
CA THR A 508 15.23 -1.05 2.69
C THR A 508 16.24 -1.65 1.71
N ILE A 509 17.16 -2.48 2.19
CA ILE A 509 18.32 -3.03 1.47
C ILE A 509 18.37 -4.54 1.68
N GLU A 510 17.70 -5.32 0.82
CA GLU A 510 17.36 -6.71 1.11
C GLU A 510 17.63 -7.75 0.00
N ASP A 511 17.83 -9.00 0.44
CA ASP A 511 17.88 -10.19 -0.43
C ASP A 511 18.95 -10.13 -1.56
N HIS A 512 20.05 -9.39 -1.34
CA HIS A 512 21.16 -9.29 -2.30
C HIS A 512 22.05 -10.54 -2.35
N LEU A 513 22.63 -10.83 -3.52
CA LEU A 513 23.54 -11.96 -3.71
C LEU A 513 24.84 -11.83 -2.92
N TYR A 514 25.34 -10.60 -2.76
CA TYR A 514 26.54 -10.26 -2.01
C TYR A 514 26.19 -9.33 -0.83
N GLN A 515 26.94 -8.24 -0.63
CA GLN A 515 26.72 -7.32 0.49
C GLN A 515 25.53 -6.38 0.24
N GLY A 516 24.83 -6.02 1.33
CA GLY A 516 23.84 -4.95 1.30
C GLY A 516 24.47 -3.58 1.10
N ILE A 517 25.45 -3.24 1.95
CA ILE A 517 26.26 -2.01 1.89
C ILE A 517 27.73 -2.41 1.76
N TYR A 518 28.47 -1.81 0.83
CA TYR A 518 29.91 -2.04 0.68
C TYR A 518 30.68 -0.73 0.49
N LEU A 519 31.42 -0.33 1.53
CA LEU A 519 32.39 0.77 1.50
C LEU A 519 33.78 0.20 1.13
N ARG A 520 34.43 0.75 0.09
CA ARG A 520 35.82 0.38 -0.25
C ARG A 520 36.63 1.50 -0.89
N ASP A 521 37.95 1.35 -0.86
CA ASP A 521 38.90 2.20 -1.59
C ASP A 521 38.79 3.70 -1.21
N GLY A 522 38.78 4.00 0.10
CA GLY A 522 38.74 5.36 0.64
C GLY A 522 37.35 5.99 0.72
N ALA A 523 36.28 5.17 0.80
CA ALA A 523 34.91 5.65 0.96
C ALA A 523 34.62 6.14 2.40
N ASP A 524 35.32 7.22 2.78
CA ASP A 524 35.41 7.75 4.15
C ASP A 524 34.23 8.66 4.53
N TRP A 525 34.00 8.89 5.82
CA TRP A 525 33.04 9.89 6.35
C TRP A 525 31.56 9.76 5.90
N ASN A 526 31.13 8.60 5.40
CA ASN A 526 29.75 8.40 4.94
C ASN A 526 28.80 8.08 6.12
N SER A 527 27.54 8.48 6.02
CA SER A 527 26.53 8.32 7.09
C SER A 527 25.42 7.33 6.67
N PHE A 528 25.03 6.46 7.60
CA PHE A 528 23.99 5.45 7.41
C PHE A 528 23.01 5.48 8.59
N GLU A 529 21.79 5.96 8.34
CA GLU A 529 20.76 6.23 9.36
C GLU A 529 19.46 5.45 9.09
N ASN A 530 18.87 4.83 10.12
CA ASN A 530 17.52 4.23 10.11
C ASN A 530 17.26 3.20 8.98
N ASN A 531 18.28 2.63 8.34
CA ASN A 531 18.08 1.69 7.22
C ASN A 531 17.74 0.28 7.72
N THR A 532 16.96 -0.47 6.95
CA THR A 532 16.69 -1.90 7.18
C THR A 532 17.48 -2.73 6.18
N ILE A 533 18.55 -3.38 6.63
CA ILE A 533 19.45 -4.21 5.81
C ILE A 533 19.26 -5.69 6.16
N LYS A 534 18.59 -6.47 5.33
CA LYS A 534 18.22 -7.86 5.70
C LYS A 534 18.35 -8.94 4.63
N ASN A 535 18.42 -10.20 5.06
CA ASN A 535 18.48 -11.41 4.20
C ASN A 535 19.66 -11.50 3.22
N ASN A 536 20.64 -10.60 3.27
CA ASN A 536 21.70 -10.53 2.26
C ASN A 536 22.65 -11.72 2.34
N GLY A 537 23.05 -12.26 1.18
CA GLY A 537 23.93 -13.43 1.06
C GLY A 537 25.38 -13.19 1.50
N GLY A 538 25.78 -11.93 1.60
CA GLY A 538 27.02 -11.47 2.23
C GLY A 538 26.78 -10.84 3.61
N TYR A 539 27.70 -9.98 4.03
CA TYR A 539 27.48 -9.14 5.22
C TYR A 539 26.49 -8.02 4.88
N GLY A 540 25.66 -7.63 5.85
CA GLY A 540 24.76 -6.48 5.73
C GLY A 540 25.54 -5.20 5.41
N ALA A 541 26.62 -4.93 6.14
CA ALA A 541 27.63 -3.94 5.78
C ALA A 541 29.04 -4.53 5.75
N TYR A 542 29.83 -4.17 4.74
CA TYR A 542 31.26 -4.50 4.64
C TYR A 542 32.07 -3.23 4.44
N ILE A 543 33.06 -3.03 5.31
CA ILE A 543 33.86 -1.82 5.43
C ILE A 543 35.33 -2.19 5.22
N HIS A 544 35.85 -1.85 4.04
CA HIS A 544 37.21 -2.08 3.62
C HIS A 544 37.88 -0.74 3.35
N THR A 545 39.11 -0.52 3.83
CA THR A 545 39.90 0.70 3.53
C THR A 545 39.11 2.03 3.62
N SER A 546 38.22 2.16 4.61
CA SER A 546 37.26 3.27 4.77
C SER A 546 37.26 3.76 6.23
N ILE A 547 37.47 5.06 6.47
CA ILE A 547 37.59 5.64 7.82
C ILE A 547 36.48 6.63 8.18
N ASN A 548 36.18 6.73 9.48
CA ASN A 548 35.26 7.69 10.11
C ASN A 548 33.80 7.71 9.60
N SER A 549 33.38 6.70 8.85
CA SER A 549 31.96 6.51 8.49
C SER A 549 31.11 6.14 9.70
N THR A 550 29.84 6.54 9.70
CA THR A 550 28.92 6.44 10.84
C THR A 550 27.69 5.60 10.47
N PHE A 551 27.29 4.68 11.35
CA PHE A 551 26.10 3.85 11.22
C PHE A 551 25.28 3.93 12.51
N PHE A 552 24.03 4.40 12.44
CA PHE A 552 23.15 4.45 13.59
C PHE A 552 21.68 4.16 13.28
N ASN A 553 20.96 3.66 14.28
CA ASN A 553 19.55 3.24 14.20
C ASN A 553 19.23 2.22 13.09
N ASN A 554 20.23 1.61 12.44
CA ASN A 554 19.99 0.65 11.37
C ASN A 554 19.60 -0.71 11.94
N THR A 555 18.69 -1.41 11.25
CA THR A 555 18.37 -2.82 11.55
C THR A 555 19.10 -3.71 10.56
N PHE A 556 20.09 -4.45 11.06
CA PHE A 556 20.74 -5.57 10.38
C PHE A 556 20.09 -6.88 10.83
N ASP A 557 19.48 -7.63 9.91
CA ASP A 557 18.72 -8.84 10.26
C ASP A 557 18.95 -9.98 9.25
N ASN A 558 19.23 -11.20 9.72
CA ASN A 558 19.26 -12.44 8.91
C ASN A 558 20.23 -12.41 7.69
N ASN A 559 21.11 -11.41 7.59
CA ASN A 559 22.25 -11.40 6.68
C ASN A 559 23.24 -12.51 7.08
N ALA A 560 24.10 -12.96 6.16
CA ALA A 560 25.13 -13.97 6.49
C ALA A 560 26.05 -13.50 7.64
N GLY A 561 26.28 -12.20 7.75
CA GLY A 561 26.77 -11.52 8.95
C GLY A 561 26.29 -10.06 9.00
N GLY A 562 26.36 -9.39 10.15
CA GLY A 562 25.92 -8.00 10.30
C GLY A 562 26.88 -7.00 9.65
N ILE A 563 27.95 -6.64 10.37
CA ILE A 563 28.96 -5.66 9.93
C ILE A 563 30.36 -6.29 9.97
N TYR A 564 31.13 -6.15 8.89
CA TYR A 564 32.51 -6.67 8.78
C TYR A 564 33.51 -5.56 8.46
N PHE A 565 34.62 -5.52 9.21
CA PHE A 565 35.67 -4.51 9.10
C PHE A 565 37.02 -5.12 8.70
N THR A 566 37.70 -4.52 7.73
CA THR A 566 39.04 -4.95 7.28
C THR A 566 39.96 -3.77 6.96
N ALA A 567 41.24 -4.05 6.76
CA ALA A 567 42.23 -3.19 6.10
C ALA A 567 42.29 -1.74 6.60
N SER A 568 42.50 -1.54 7.90
CA SER A 568 42.61 -0.21 8.54
C SER A 568 41.37 0.68 8.49
N SER A 569 40.17 0.09 8.38
CA SER A 569 38.92 0.83 8.55
C SER A 569 38.76 1.28 10.01
N ASN A 570 38.87 2.58 10.26
CA ASN A 570 39.20 3.15 11.57
C ASN A 570 38.34 4.36 11.91
N GLY A 571 38.13 4.63 13.21
CA GLY A 571 37.53 5.88 13.69
C GLY A 571 36.04 6.07 13.43
N GLY A 572 35.34 5.05 12.90
CA GLY A 572 33.90 5.10 12.65
C GLY A 572 33.06 4.96 13.92
N LEU A 573 31.80 5.40 13.83
CA LEU A 573 30.83 5.40 14.92
C LEU A 573 29.70 4.41 14.59
N PHE A 574 29.41 3.50 15.51
CA PHE A 574 28.42 2.43 15.32
C PHE A 574 27.52 2.39 16.55
N TYR A 575 26.37 3.05 16.51
CA TYR A 575 25.55 3.18 17.70
C TYR A 575 24.05 3.01 17.50
N ASP A 576 23.38 2.50 18.54
CA ASP A 576 21.93 2.27 18.57
C ASP A 576 21.39 1.43 17.38
N ASN A 577 22.25 0.63 16.73
CA ASN A 577 21.84 -0.29 15.65
C ASN A 577 21.32 -1.60 16.23
N ARG A 578 20.28 -2.16 15.61
CA ARG A 578 19.80 -3.51 15.91
C ARG A 578 20.51 -4.52 15.01
N ILE A 579 21.20 -5.50 15.58
CA ILE A 579 22.07 -6.45 14.86
C ILE A 579 21.66 -7.88 15.26
N GLN A 580 20.90 -8.57 14.42
CA GLN A 580 20.22 -9.80 14.83
C GLN A 580 20.19 -10.95 13.80
N ASN A 581 19.98 -12.16 14.32
CA ASN A 581 19.74 -13.40 13.57
C ASN A 581 20.87 -13.81 12.61
N HIS A 582 22.10 -13.30 12.78
CA HIS A 582 23.19 -13.55 11.84
C HIS A 582 23.83 -14.94 11.99
N ALA A 583 24.00 -15.62 10.86
CA ALA A 583 24.53 -16.98 10.79
C ALA A 583 26.03 -17.11 11.09
N ASP A 584 26.83 -16.07 10.83
CA ASP A 584 28.24 -16.00 11.25
C ASP A 584 28.43 -15.07 12.46
N ARG A 585 28.43 -13.75 12.26
CA ARG A 585 28.73 -12.74 13.28
C ARG A 585 27.82 -11.51 13.20
N GLY A 586 27.55 -10.90 14.35
CA GLY A 586 26.96 -9.57 14.44
C GLY A 586 27.94 -8.50 13.96
N ILE A 587 28.99 -8.21 14.76
CA ILE A 587 30.14 -7.39 14.32
C ILE A 587 31.41 -8.25 14.25
N PHE A 588 32.13 -8.16 13.13
CA PHE A 588 33.38 -8.87 12.91
C PHE A 588 34.53 -7.90 12.60
N ILE A 589 35.54 -7.88 13.47
CA ILE A 589 36.80 -7.14 13.29
C ILE A 589 37.94 -8.17 13.34
N ASP A 590 38.38 -8.64 12.16
CA ASP A 590 39.35 -9.74 12.04
C ASP A 590 40.82 -9.29 11.92
N GLU A 591 41.05 -8.01 11.65
CA GLU A 591 42.39 -7.43 11.55
C GLU A 591 42.76 -6.55 12.74
N SER A 592 43.98 -6.71 13.27
CA SER A 592 44.54 -5.78 14.25
C SER A 592 44.88 -4.37 13.69
N THR A 593 44.58 -4.13 12.42
CA THR A 593 44.73 -2.83 11.74
C THR A 593 43.50 -1.92 11.95
N VAL A 594 42.34 -2.52 12.25
CA VAL A 594 41.07 -1.86 12.57
C VAL A 594 41.10 -1.40 14.03
N ASN A 595 41.08 -0.09 14.26
CA ASN A 595 41.28 0.54 15.56
C ASN A 595 40.47 1.84 15.66
N TYR A 596 40.23 2.28 16.91
CA TYR A 596 39.58 3.55 17.26
C TYR A 596 38.13 3.71 16.81
N ASN A 597 37.48 2.64 16.32
CA ASN A 597 36.03 2.66 16.13
C ASN A 597 35.34 2.65 17.51
N LEU A 598 34.17 3.30 17.61
CA LEU A 598 33.38 3.41 18.83
C LEU A 598 32.01 2.77 18.61
N ILE A 599 31.69 1.77 19.45
CA ILE A 599 30.58 0.84 19.29
C ILE A 599 29.78 0.82 20.61
N TYR A 600 28.60 1.43 20.67
CA TYR A 600 27.77 1.51 21.90
C TYR A 600 26.28 1.57 21.57
N GLY A 601 25.39 1.22 22.49
CA GLY A 601 23.94 1.27 22.30
C GLY A 601 23.36 0.21 21.36
N ASN A 602 24.19 -0.58 20.68
CA ASN A 602 23.71 -1.56 19.70
C ASN A 602 23.03 -2.75 20.41
N ILE A 603 21.99 -3.28 19.79
CA ILE A 603 21.22 -4.44 20.27
C ILE A 603 21.74 -5.69 19.56
N PHE A 604 22.50 -6.54 20.25
CA PHE A 604 22.87 -7.86 19.73
C PHE A 604 21.85 -8.91 20.19
N ASN A 605 21.20 -9.60 19.25
CA ASN A 605 20.19 -10.63 19.54
C ASN A 605 20.29 -11.83 18.57
N SER A 606 20.27 -13.06 19.08
CA SER A 606 20.13 -14.31 18.30
C SER A 606 21.19 -14.52 17.20
N ASN A 607 22.36 -13.87 17.34
CA ASN A 607 23.50 -14.08 16.45
C ASN A 607 24.29 -15.32 16.88
N ASN A 608 24.80 -16.09 15.92
CA ASN A 608 25.70 -17.24 16.22
C ASN A 608 26.93 -16.81 17.03
N ILE A 609 27.48 -15.62 16.72
CA ILE A 609 28.47 -14.91 17.53
C ILE A 609 28.17 -13.41 17.48
N HIS A 610 27.82 -12.78 18.60
CA HIS A 610 27.46 -11.35 18.65
C HIS A 610 28.62 -10.44 18.16
N ALA A 611 29.84 -10.65 18.66
CA ALA A 611 31.00 -9.82 18.31
C ALA A 611 32.35 -10.57 18.30
N HIS A 612 33.32 -10.04 17.56
CA HIS A 612 34.73 -10.45 17.59
C HIS A 612 35.66 -9.25 17.28
N ASP A 613 36.72 -9.06 18.09
CA ASP A 613 37.62 -7.89 17.97
C ASP A 613 39.10 -8.22 18.14
N LEU A 614 39.83 -8.25 17.02
CA LEU A 614 41.29 -8.35 16.94
C LEU A 614 42.01 -6.98 16.96
N GLY A 615 41.26 -5.88 16.99
CA GLY A 615 41.68 -4.48 16.83
C GLY A 615 42.13 -3.77 18.11
N SER A 616 41.76 -2.50 18.24
CA SER A 616 41.79 -1.71 19.49
C SER A 616 40.65 -0.70 19.42
N ASN A 617 39.42 -1.18 19.66
CA ASN A 617 38.18 -0.43 19.50
C ASN A 617 37.49 -0.26 20.87
N SER A 618 36.61 0.73 20.99
CA SER A 618 35.84 1.00 22.21
C SER A 618 34.45 0.42 22.08
N TRP A 619 34.06 -0.46 23.00
CA TRP A 619 32.74 -1.12 23.01
C TRP A 619 31.75 -0.49 24.01
N ASN A 620 32.04 0.72 24.48
CA ASN A 620 31.12 1.57 25.23
C ASN A 620 31.52 3.04 25.09
N ASN A 621 30.58 3.96 25.31
CA ASN A 621 30.87 5.39 25.49
C ASN A 621 31.08 5.69 27.00
N THR A 622 30.89 6.93 27.46
CA THR A 622 31.04 7.31 28.87
C THR A 622 29.83 7.01 29.76
N GLU A 623 28.72 6.55 29.18
CA GLU A 623 27.38 6.47 29.78
C GLU A 623 26.77 5.07 29.59
N LYS A 624 26.85 4.50 28.37
CA LYS A 624 26.35 3.15 28.04
C LYS A 624 27.28 2.36 27.11
N GLY A 625 27.22 1.04 27.24
CA GLY A 625 27.74 0.01 26.33
C GLY A 625 26.66 -0.50 25.40
N ASN A 626 26.71 -1.77 25.01
CA ASN A 626 25.75 -2.42 24.09
C ASN A 626 24.85 -3.41 24.86
N TYR A 627 23.69 -3.76 24.30
CA TYR A 627 22.86 -4.85 24.81
C TYR A 627 23.28 -6.19 24.22
N TRP A 628 23.27 -7.24 25.04
CA TRP A 628 23.70 -8.59 24.69
C TRP A 628 22.71 -9.62 25.24
N ASP A 629 21.90 -10.23 24.36
CA ASP A 629 20.91 -11.26 24.70
C ASP A 629 21.47 -12.51 25.42
N ASN A 630 22.77 -12.75 25.34
CA ASN A 630 23.44 -13.87 25.98
C ASN A 630 24.03 -13.56 27.39
N VAL A 631 23.84 -12.34 27.89
CA VAL A 631 24.33 -11.91 29.21
C VAL A 631 23.23 -12.08 30.26
N THR A 632 23.44 -13.03 31.17
CA THR A 632 22.47 -13.38 32.23
C THR A 632 22.95 -13.00 33.63
N THR A 633 23.95 -12.12 33.74
CA THR A 633 24.39 -11.54 35.01
C THR A 633 23.41 -10.46 35.47
N PRO A 634 23.19 -10.27 36.77
CA PRO A 634 22.36 -9.19 37.27
C PRO A 634 23.03 -7.82 37.09
N ASP A 635 22.19 -6.81 36.95
CA ASP A 635 22.47 -5.43 37.37
C ASP A 635 22.21 -5.38 38.89
N VAL A 636 23.19 -4.95 39.71
CA VAL A 636 23.15 -5.16 41.18
C VAL A 636 22.85 -3.88 41.96
N ASP A 637 23.15 -2.69 41.42
CA ASP A 637 22.62 -1.43 41.96
C ASP A 637 21.37 -0.93 41.21
N GLY A 638 20.96 -1.65 40.15
CA GLY A 638 19.68 -1.51 39.47
C GLY A 638 19.63 -0.31 38.53
N ASN A 639 20.75 0.06 37.88
CA ASN A 639 20.91 1.34 37.19
C ASN A 639 20.68 1.31 35.65
N GLY A 640 20.37 0.15 35.08
CA GLY A 640 20.25 -0.10 33.64
C GLY A 640 21.52 -0.68 32.99
N ILE A 641 22.60 -0.88 33.75
CA ILE A 641 23.92 -1.36 33.28
C ILE A 641 24.36 -2.59 34.08
N ILE A 642 24.85 -3.60 33.36
CA ILE A 642 25.40 -4.83 33.93
C ILE A 642 26.78 -4.56 34.57
N ASP A 643 26.94 -4.93 35.85
CA ASP A 643 28.20 -4.77 36.61
C ASP A 643 29.41 -5.54 36.04
N ASP A 644 29.19 -6.68 35.38
CA ASP A 644 30.23 -7.57 34.86
C ASP A 644 30.54 -7.27 33.37
N PRO A 645 31.76 -6.80 33.02
CA PRO A 645 32.12 -6.43 31.64
C PRO A 645 32.09 -7.59 30.63
N VAL A 646 31.52 -7.35 29.44
CA VAL A 646 31.49 -8.32 28.35
C VAL A 646 32.83 -8.34 27.60
N ILE A 647 33.38 -9.54 27.39
CA ILE A 647 34.70 -9.74 26.76
C ILE A 647 34.54 -10.14 25.28
N ILE A 648 34.70 -9.16 24.38
CA ILE A 648 34.71 -9.37 22.93
C ILE A 648 36.08 -9.94 22.51
N THR A 649 36.20 -11.27 22.53
CA THR A 649 37.48 -11.93 22.25
C THR A 649 38.04 -11.60 20.85
N PRO A 650 39.37 -11.50 20.70
CA PRO A 650 40.42 -11.64 21.72
C PRO A 650 40.84 -10.35 22.46
N LYS A 651 40.27 -9.17 22.18
CA LYS A 651 40.75 -7.91 22.80
C LYS A 651 39.68 -6.88 23.23
N GLY A 652 38.53 -6.83 22.57
CA GLY A 652 37.50 -5.85 22.90
C GLY A 652 36.90 -6.13 24.27
N ILE A 653 36.50 -5.09 24.99
CA ILE A 653 35.78 -5.17 26.26
C ILE A 653 34.73 -4.06 26.25
N ASP A 654 33.49 -4.44 26.47
CA ASP A 654 32.39 -3.54 26.81
C ASP A 654 32.34 -3.43 28.34
N TYR A 655 32.60 -2.23 28.87
CA TYR A 655 32.65 -1.96 30.30
C TYR A 655 31.32 -1.47 30.89
N LEU A 656 30.29 -1.26 30.07
CA LEU A 656 28.99 -0.75 30.51
C LEU A 656 27.82 -1.48 29.78
N PRO A 657 27.78 -2.83 29.74
CA PRO A 657 26.79 -3.54 28.94
C PRO A 657 25.36 -3.18 29.39
N MET A 658 24.47 -2.86 28.45
CA MET A 658 23.09 -2.49 28.78
C MET A 658 22.30 -3.70 29.25
N LYS A 659 21.56 -3.54 30.36
CA LYS A 659 20.65 -4.55 30.91
C LYS A 659 19.42 -4.77 30.02
N TYR A 660 18.91 -3.70 29.40
CA TYR A 660 17.73 -3.69 28.54
C TYR A 660 18.07 -3.29 27.10
N PRO A 661 17.29 -3.72 26.08
CA PRO A 661 17.62 -3.45 24.68
C PRO A 661 17.40 -1.98 24.27
N ASP A 662 16.51 -1.26 24.96
CA ASP A 662 16.37 0.18 24.87
C ASP A 662 16.50 0.77 26.29
N SER A 663 17.05 1.98 26.37
CA SER A 663 17.16 2.81 27.57
C SER A 663 15.87 3.56 27.92
N SER A 664 14.88 3.61 27.00
CA SER A 664 13.52 4.04 27.37
C SER A 664 12.90 3.08 28.39
N LEU A 665 13.11 1.78 28.17
CA LEU A 665 12.58 0.64 28.94
C LEU A 665 13.23 0.46 30.34
N TYR A 666 13.70 1.54 30.94
CA TYR A 666 14.23 1.59 32.31
C TYR A 666 13.69 2.82 33.06
N GLN A 667 12.57 3.36 32.56
CA GLN A 667 11.76 4.31 33.30
C GLN A 667 10.58 3.55 33.92
N ASP A 668 9.84 4.33 34.68
CA ASP A 668 8.61 4.08 35.42
C ASP A 668 7.84 5.37 35.06
N SER A 669 6.90 5.27 34.12
CA SER A 669 6.54 6.38 33.20
C SER A 669 5.30 7.16 33.65
N ASP A 670 4.40 6.44 34.29
CA ASP A 670 3.12 6.76 34.95
C ASP A 670 3.32 6.92 36.47
N SER A 671 4.34 6.28 37.05
CA SER A 671 4.68 6.24 38.49
C SER A 671 3.87 5.23 39.32
N ASP A 672 3.48 4.11 38.71
CA ASP A 672 2.74 3.01 39.31
C ASP A 672 3.61 2.18 40.29
N GLY A 673 4.81 1.75 39.87
CA GLY A 673 5.75 0.93 40.63
C GLY A 673 6.47 -0.17 39.84
N LEU A 674 6.00 -0.49 38.64
CA LEU A 674 6.66 -1.33 37.63
C LEU A 674 7.73 -0.51 36.87
N LEU A 675 8.31 -1.12 35.84
CA LEU A 675 9.20 -0.46 34.88
C LEU A 675 8.66 -0.67 33.47
N ASP A 676 8.92 0.29 32.56
CA ASP A 676 8.61 0.26 31.11
C ASP A 676 8.96 -1.09 30.44
N TYR A 677 9.92 -1.85 30.99
CA TYR A 677 10.32 -3.18 30.51
C TYR A 677 9.44 -4.31 31.04
N GLU A 678 9.02 -4.22 32.29
CA GLU A 678 8.26 -5.24 33.01
C GLU A 678 6.81 -5.27 32.50
N GLU A 679 6.25 -4.11 32.19
CA GLU A 679 4.93 -3.91 31.55
C GLU A 679 4.94 -4.37 30.08
N VAL A 680 5.78 -3.75 29.22
CA VAL A 680 5.85 -4.00 27.75
C VAL A 680 6.20 -5.45 27.37
N TYR A 681 6.68 -6.25 28.33
CA TYR A 681 6.95 -7.68 28.16
C TYR A 681 6.22 -8.58 29.18
N GLY A 682 5.31 -8.03 29.99
CA GLY A 682 4.52 -8.76 30.99
C GLY A 682 5.33 -9.54 32.02
N THR A 683 6.60 -9.18 32.28
CA THR A 683 7.57 -10.10 32.93
C THR A 683 7.36 -10.29 34.42
N LEU A 684 6.50 -9.49 35.04
CA LEU A 684 6.00 -9.70 36.40
C LEU A 684 4.57 -10.27 36.42
N ASN A 685 3.76 -10.04 35.38
CA ASN A 685 2.46 -10.72 35.19
C ASN A 685 2.64 -12.19 34.73
N ASP A 686 3.47 -12.97 35.45
CA ASP A 686 3.75 -14.37 35.10
C ASP A 686 2.64 -15.36 35.51
N GLY A 687 1.68 -14.89 36.32
CA GLY A 687 0.44 -15.57 36.67
C GLY A 687 -0.51 -15.72 35.47
N TYR A 688 -0.80 -14.61 34.78
CA TYR A 688 -1.81 -14.55 33.74
C TYR A 688 -1.28 -14.71 32.31
N GLY A 689 0.04 -14.93 32.18
CA GLY A 689 0.63 -15.44 30.93
C GLY A 689 1.83 -14.65 30.42
N ASN A 690 2.22 -13.58 31.11
CA ASN A 690 3.11 -12.51 30.64
C ASN A 690 2.45 -11.69 29.51
N GLU A 691 1.14 -11.43 29.61
CA GLU A 691 0.49 -10.44 28.75
C GLU A 691 0.90 -9.02 29.20
N PRO A 692 1.02 -8.03 28.28
CA PRO A 692 1.66 -6.75 28.58
C PRO A 692 0.66 -5.62 28.82
N THR A 693 0.87 -4.86 29.89
CA THR A 693 0.09 -3.66 30.26
C THR A 693 0.57 -2.38 29.55
N ASP A 694 -0.17 -1.26 29.62
CA ASP A 694 0.20 0.00 28.96
C ASP A 694 0.85 1.02 29.92
N ARG A 695 2.19 0.89 30.02
CA ARG A 695 3.23 1.75 30.63
C ARG A 695 3.20 3.27 30.40
N PHE A 696 2.01 3.85 30.41
CA PHE A 696 1.69 5.27 30.38
C PHE A 696 0.38 5.58 31.13
N ASP A 697 -0.41 4.57 31.50
CA ASP A 697 -1.42 4.58 32.56
C ASP A 697 -0.97 3.64 33.70
N ALA A 698 -1.46 3.87 34.91
CA ALA A 698 -1.02 3.19 36.14
C ALA A 698 -1.94 2.03 36.57
N ASP A 699 -2.99 1.83 35.79
CA ASP A 699 -4.28 1.17 36.01
C ASP A 699 -4.74 0.89 34.56
N SER A 700 -4.67 -0.37 34.13
CA SER A 700 -4.67 -0.73 32.70
C SER A 700 -6.04 -1.11 32.13
N ASP A 701 -7.03 -1.32 33.00
CA ASP A 701 -8.43 -1.67 32.68
C ASP A 701 -9.47 -0.65 33.21
N ASP A 702 -9.04 0.43 33.89
CA ASP A 702 -9.85 1.50 34.52
C ASP A 702 -10.59 1.05 35.83
N ASP A 703 -10.07 0.05 36.57
CA ASP A 703 -10.73 -0.56 37.75
C ASP A 703 -10.46 0.18 39.10
N ASN A 704 -9.49 1.10 39.16
CA ASN A 704 -9.01 1.86 40.33
C ASN A 704 -8.03 1.15 41.29
N VAL A 705 -7.68 -0.12 41.07
CA VAL A 705 -6.41 -0.69 41.52
C VAL A 705 -5.32 -0.18 40.55
N ASN A 706 -4.19 -0.86 40.46
CA ASN A 706 -3.00 -0.34 39.81
C ASN A 706 -2.04 -1.51 39.54
N ASP A 707 -1.49 -1.61 38.32
CA ASP A 707 -0.79 -2.81 37.83
C ASP A 707 0.20 -3.40 38.85
N TYR A 708 1.01 -2.57 39.51
CA TYR A 708 1.94 -2.98 40.55
C TYR A 708 1.26 -3.63 41.76
N ASN A 709 0.20 -3.02 42.30
CA ASN A 709 -0.52 -3.55 43.46
C ASN A 709 -1.25 -4.84 43.11
N GLU A 710 -1.84 -4.92 41.93
CA GLU A 710 -2.47 -6.15 41.44
C GLU A 710 -1.47 -7.31 41.42
N ILE A 711 -0.38 -7.18 40.65
CA ILE A 711 0.60 -8.25 40.49
C ILE A 711 1.34 -8.56 41.82
N GLN A 712 1.58 -7.57 42.69
CA GLN A 712 2.44 -7.73 43.89
C GLN A 712 1.70 -7.81 45.24
N VAL A 713 0.41 -7.44 45.33
CA VAL A 713 -0.35 -7.32 46.59
C VAL A 713 -1.63 -8.16 46.57
N HIS A 714 -2.49 -7.98 45.56
CA HIS A 714 -3.81 -8.61 45.49
C HIS A 714 -3.75 -9.98 44.80
N GLY A 715 -3.15 -10.03 43.61
CA GLY A 715 -2.93 -11.23 42.82
C GLY A 715 -3.85 -11.38 41.61
N THR A 716 -4.53 -10.31 41.22
CA THR A 716 -5.47 -10.11 40.09
C THR A 716 -4.73 -9.98 38.73
N ASP A 717 -5.47 -9.94 37.61
CA ASP A 717 -4.89 -9.67 36.28
C ASP A 717 -5.09 -8.20 35.86
N PRO A 718 -4.02 -7.39 35.71
CA PRO A 718 -4.10 -5.97 35.34
C PRO A 718 -4.46 -5.74 33.86
N ASN A 719 -5.40 -6.52 33.33
CA ASN A 719 -5.98 -6.43 31.98
C ASN A 719 -7.44 -6.93 31.89
N ASP A 720 -8.11 -7.26 33.01
CA ASP A 720 -9.45 -7.89 33.08
C ASP A 720 -10.16 -7.36 34.35
N ASP A 721 -11.19 -6.52 34.20
CA ASP A 721 -11.83 -5.73 35.28
C ASP A 721 -12.65 -6.54 36.30
N ASP A 722 -12.63 -7.87 36.21
CA ASP A 722 -13.36 -8.88 37.00
C ASP A 722 -12.54 -10.18 36.96
N SER A 723 -11.61 -10.38 37.92
CA SER A 723 -10.60 -11.46 37.87
C SER A 723 -11.18 -12.88 37.99
N ASP A 724 -12.46 -13.06 38.33
CA ASP A 724 -13.06 -14.38 38.58
C ASP A 724 -14.39 -14.74 37.88
N ASP A 725 -14.91 -13.87 37.01
CA ASP A 725 -16.21 -13.97 36.29
C ASP A 725 -17.45 -13.79 37.23
N ASP A 726 -17.39 -12.88 38.20
CA ASP A 726 -18.39 -12.62 39.27
C ASP A 726 -19.41 -11.51 38.94
N LEU A 727 -18.99 -10.49 38.19
CA LEU A 727 -19.68 -9.22 37.86
C LEU A 727 -19.59 -8.08 38.90
N MET A 728 -18.77 -8.20 39.95
CA MET A 728 -18.17 -7.06 40.66
C MET A 728 -16.81 -6.71 40.02
N ASP A 729 -16.28 -5.51 40.29
CA ASP A 729 -14.92 -5.13 39.86
C ASP A 729 -13.90 -5.32 40.99
N ASP A 730 -12.68 -5.76 40.63
CA ASP A 730 -11.62 -6.13 41.58
C ASP A 730 -11.31 -4.96 42.54
N GLY A 731 -11.31 -3.73 42.04
CA GLY A 731 -11.15 -2.49 42.79
C GLY A 731 -12.26 -2.21 43.79
N TYR A 732 -13.53 -2.40 43.44
CA TYR A 732 -14.64 -2.35 44.39
C TYR A 732 -14.46 -3.41 45.49
N GLU A 733 -14.11 -4.64 45.15
CA GLU A 733 -13.89 -5.69 46.14
C GLU A 733 -12.73 -5.36 47.09
N VAL A 734 -11.64 -4.80 46.56
CA VAL A 734 -10.47 -4.35 47.35
C VAL A 734 -10.80 -3.20 48.30
N ASP A 735 -11.57 -2.19 47.86
CA ASP A 735 -11.95 -1.06 48.71
C ASP A 735 -13.01 -1.45 49.77
N ASN A 736 -13.75 -2.55 49.56
CA ASN A 736 -14.78 -3.09 50.47
C ASN A 736 -14.37 -4.39 51.22
N ASP A 737 -13.06 -4.67 51.36
CA ASP A 737 -12.52 -5.80 52.16
C ASP A 737 -13.02 -7.23 51.72
N LEU A 738 -13.45 -7.40 50.45
CA LEU A 738 -13.85 -8.68 49.82
C LEU A 738 -12.64 -9.48 49.27
N ASP A 739 -12.84 -10.54 48.47
CA ASP A 739 -11.79 -11.48 48.00
C ASP A 739 -11.87 -11.68 46.47
N PRO A 740 -11.27 -10.78 45.64
CA PRO A 740 -11.41 -10.67 44.16
C PRO A 740 -10.72 -11.80 43.36
N LEU A 741 -10.86 -13.01 43.85
CA LEU A 741 -10.35 -14.28 43.32
C LEU A 741 -11.30 -15.45 43.67
N VAL A 742 -12.49 -15.18 44.28
CA VAL A 742 -13.38 -16.16 44.91
C VAL A 742 -14.91 -15.84 44.86
N ASN A 743 -15.47 -15.43 43.72
CA ASN A 743 -16.89 -15.45 43.33
C ASN A 743 -17.89 -15.41 44.50
N ASP A 744 -17.98 -14.28 45.20
CA ASP A 744 -18.79 -14.12 46.42
C ASP A 744 -19.99 -13.18 46.27
N ALA A 745 -20.29 -12.68 45.06
CA ALA A 745 -21.50 -11.93 44.66
C ALA A 745 -22.85 -12.44 45.21
N ASN A 746 -22.94 -13.69 45.65
CA ASN A 746 -24.17 -14.35 46.11
C ASN A 746 -24.15 -14.67 47.62
N ASP A 747 -23.07 -14.35 48.33
CA ASP A 747 -23.03 -14.30 49.79
C ASP A 747 -23.55 -12.92 50.27
N ASP A 748 -23.69 -12.79 51.58
CA ASP A 748 -24.43 -11.78 52.34
C ASP A 748 -23.55 -11.52 53.58
N ALA A 749 -22.67 -10.52 53.48
CA ALA A 749 -21.45 -10.45 54.27
C ALA A 749 -21.66 -9.86 55.68
N ASP A 750 -22.63 -8.97 55.85
CA ASP A 750 -22.99 -8.35 57.13
C ASP A 750 -24.27 -8.96 57.78
N ALA A 751 -25.09 -9.67 56.99
CA ALA A 751 -26.39 -10.26 57.32
C ALA A 751 -27.62 -9.31 57.30
N ASP A 752 -27.64 -8.27 56.45
CA ASP A 752 -28.79 -7.36 56.24
C ASP A 752 -29.91 -7.91 55.30
N THR A 753 -29.60 -8.95 54.52
CA THR A 753 -30.42 -9.64 53.48
C THR A 753 -30.35 -9.13 52.03
N LEU A 754 -29.46 -8.19 51.71
CA LEU A 754 -28.92 -8.00 50.37
C LEU A 754 -27.84 -9.06 50.08
N THR A 755 -27.13 -8.90 48.97
CA THR A 755 -25.97 -9.72 48.59
C THR A 755 -24.93 -8.81 47.97
N ASN A 756 -23.64 -9.17 48.04
CA ASN A 756 -22.53 -8.30 47.62
C ASN A 756 -22.76 -7.66 46.22
N ILE A 757 -23.27 -8.42 45.24
CA ILE A 757 -23.60 -7.90 43.90
C ILE A 757 -24.80 -6.95 43.86
N GLU A 758 -25.79 -7.17 44.73
CA GLU A 758 -26.94 -6.29 44.87
C GLU A 758 -26.56 -4.95 45.49
N GLU A 759 -25.56 -4.95 46.37
CA GLU A 759 -25.01 -3.77 47.04
C GLU A 759 -24.09 -2.98 46.12
N PHE A 760 -23.18 -3.66 45.41
CA PHE A 760 -22.41 -3.09 44.29
C PHE A 760 -23.31 -2.36 43.28
N ASN A 761 -24.44 -2.97 42.89
CA ASN A 761 -25.40 -2.37 41.96
C ASN A 761 -26.22 -1.21 42.56
N ARG A 762 -26.15 -0.95 43.87
CA ARG A 762 -26.83 0.15 44.58
C ARG A 762 -25.87 1.26 45.04
N GLY A 763 -24.63 0.91 45.38
CA GLY A 763 -23.63 1.80 45.98
C GLY A 763 -23.60 1.76 47.51
N THR A 764 -24.08 0.67 48.13
CA THR A 764 -24.02 0.41 49.58
C THR A 764 -22.73 -0.35 49.96
N ASP A 765 -22.38 -0.36 51.26
CA ASP A 765 -21.18 -1.02 51.80
C ASP A 765 -21.53 -2.44 52.32
N PRO A 766 -21.05 -3.53 51.67
CA PRO A 766 -21.42 -4.91 52.00
C PRO A 766 -20.92 -5.41 53.37
N ASN A 767 -20.25 -4.55 54.15
CA ASN A 767 -19.87 -4.82 55.53
C ASN A 767 -20.69 -4.00 56.55
N ASN A 768 -21.69 -3.23 56.11
CA ASN A 768 -22.35 -2.21 56.94
C ASN A 768 -23.86 -2.00 56.66
N ILE A 769 -24.65 -2.76 57.42
CA ILE A 769 -26.12 -2.85 57.62
C ILE A 769 -26.95 -1.54 57.75
N ASP A 770 -26.32 -0.38 57.62
CA ASP A 770 -26.86 0.97 57.85
C ASP A 770 -25.88 1.96 57.18
N THR A 771 -25.89 2.02 55.84
CA THR A 771 -24.89 2.75 55.02
C THR A 771 -24.85 4.27 55.32
N ASP A 772 -25.94 4.86 55.81
CA ASP A 772 -26.05 6.31 56.02
C ASP A 772 -26.20 6.79 57.48
N ASP A 773 -26.06 5.89 58.47
CA ASP A 773 -26.16 6.12 59.92
C ASP A 773 -27.58 6.59 60.41
N ASP A 774 -28.71 6.22 59.76
CA ASP A 774 -30.07 6.64 60.16
C ASP A 774 -30.83 5.74 61.15
N LEU A 775 -30.35 4.50 61.37
CA LEU A 775 -30.92 3.44 62.21
C LEU A 775 -32.06 2.60 61.60
N MET A 776 -32.40 2.82 60.32
CA MET A 776 -32.93 1.76 59.46
C MET A 776 -31.77 0.86 58.99
N GLY A 777 -31.79 0.40 57.75
CA GLY A 777 -30.77 -0.52 57.27
C GLY A 777 -31.09 -1.02 55.88
N ASP A 778 -30.06 -1.17 55.07
CA ASP A 778 -30.15 -1.09 53.62
C ASP A 778 -31.13 -2.11 53.03
N GLY A 779 -31.09 -3.35 53.50
CA GLY A 779 -31.99 -4.44 53.13
C GLY A 779 -33.42 -4.28 53.64
N TYR A 780 -33.66 -3.56 54.75
CA TYR A 780 -35.02 -3.13 55.11
C TYR A 780 -35.50 -2.04 54.13
N GLU A 781 -34.70 -1.01 53.92
CA GLU A 781 -35.06 0.14 53.09
C GLU A 781 -35.35 -0.25 51.64
N VAL A 782 -34.46 -1.05 51.04
CA VAL A 782 -34.62 -1.60 49.68
C VAL A 782 -35.86 -2.50 49.56
N ASN A 783 -36.26 -3.21 50.62
CA ASN A 783 -37.46 -4.05 50.61
C ASN A 783 -38.78 -3.25 50.74
N ASN A 784 -38.74 -2.05 51.35
CA ASN A 784 -39.92 -1.19 51.53
C ASN A 784 -39.96 0.02 50.56
N GLY A 785 -38.86 0.31 49.85
CA GLY A 785 -38.79 1.33 48.80
C GLY A 785 -38.14 2.67 49.21
N LEU A 786 -37.45 2.71 50.35
CA LEU A 786 -36.65 3.84 50.83
C LEU A 786 -35.27 3.90 50.14
N ASP A 787 -34.47 4.95 50.39
CA ASP A 787 -33.19 5.21 49.71
C ASP A 787 -32.00 5.08 50.68
N PRO A 788 -31.30 3.92 50.76
CA PRO A 788 -30.31 3.57 51.79
C PRO A 788 -28.97 4.34 51.71
N LEU A 789 -28.99 5.48 51.04
CA LEU A 789 -27.88 6.41 50.88
C LEU A 789 -28.24 7.82 51.38
N VAL A 790 -29.46 8.03 51.92
CA VAL A 790 -30.09 9.35 52.12
C VAL A 790 -31.00 9.46 53.37
N ASN A 791 -30.52 9.09 54.56
CA ASN A 791 -31.01 9.41 55.92
C ASN A 791 -32.44 10.01 55.96
N ASP A 792 -33.45 9.17 55.70
CA ASP A 792 -34.85 9.58 55.51
C ASP A 792 -35.78 9.17 56.66
N ALA A 793 -35.25 8.51 57.70
CA ALA A 793 -35.88 8.17 58.98
C ALA A 793 -36.78 9.24 59.64
N ASN A 794 -36.66 10.52 59.28
CA ASN A 794 -37.43 11.63 59.86
C ASN A 794 -38.36 12.33 58.85
N ASP A 795 -38.41 11.85 57.61
CA ASP A 795 -39.44 12.20 56.64
C ASP A 795 -40.67 11.29 56.87
N ASP A 796 -41.76 11.64 56.19
CA ASP A 796 -43.16 11.21 56.38
C ASP A 796 -43.69 11.05 54.95
N ALA A 797 -43.71 9.80 54.47
CA ALA A 797 -43.60 9.51 53.04
C ALA A 797 -44.96 9.31 52.33
N ASP A 798 -46.00 8.91 53.06
CA ASP A 798 -47.40 8.85 52.62
C ASP A 798 -48.27 10.04 53.10
N ALA A 799 -47.85 10.73 54.17
CA ALA A 799 -48.51 11.82 54.89
C ALA A 799 -49.55 11.42 55.97
N ASP A 800 -49.41 10.25 56.62
CA ASP A 800 -50.23 9.81 57.78
C ASP A 800 -49.86 10.51 59.12
N THR A 801 -48.67 11.14 59.19
CA THR A 801 -48.03 11.80 60.36
C THR A 801 -47.19 10.94 61.32
N LEU A 802 -46.96 9.67 61.01
CA LEU A 802 -45.79 8.93 61.46
C LEU A 802 -44.54 9.38 60.66
N THR A 803 -43.44 8.64 60.80
CA THR A 803 -42.18 8.86 60.05
C THR A 803 -41.53 7.51 59.79
N ASN A 804 -40.72 7.39 58.74
CA ASN A 804 -40.18 6.12 58.27
C ASN A 804 -39.56 5.26 59.41
N ILE A 805 -38.83 5.90 60.36
CA ILE A 805 -38.26 5.20 61.54
C ILE A 805 -39.30 4.80 62.58
N GLU A 806 -40.36 5.60 62.76
CA GLU A 806 -41.45 5.32 63.67
C GLU A 806 -42.32 4.16 63.19
N GLU A 807 -42.44 4.01 61.87
CA GLU A 807 -43.13 2.93 61.17
C GLU A 807 -42.30 1.65 61.18
N PHE A 808 -41.01 1.71 60.85
CA PHE A 808 -40.06 0.61 61.03
C PHE A 808 -40.09 0.03 62.47
N ASN A 809 -40.28 0.89 63.48
CA ASN A 809 -40.40 0.48 64.89
C ASN A 809 -41.79 -0.07 65.27
N ARG A 810 -42.83 0.13 64.46
CA ARG A 810 -44.21 -0.35 64.67
C ARG A 810 -44.53 -1.60 63.86
N GLY A 811 -44.09 -1.65 62.59
CA GLY A 811 -44.39 -2.68 61.61
C GLY A 811 -45.40 -2.26 60.53
N THR A 812 -45.63 -0.95 60.37
CA THR A 812 -46.44 -0.31 59.31
C THR A 812 -45.60 -0.08 58.04
N ASP A 813 -46.24 0.24 56.91
CA ASP A 813 -45.58 0.41 55.59
C ASP A 813 -45.41 1.91 55.23
N PRO A 814 -44.16 2.44 55.13
CA PRO A 814 -43.87 3.86 54.80
C PRO A 814 -44.46 4.44 53.51
N PHE A 815 -45.25 3.68 52.75
CA PHE A 815 -45.94 4.16 51.56
C PHE A 815 -47.44 3.77 51.49
N ASP A 816 -48.05 3.23 52.55
CA ASP A 816 -49.47 2.84 52.60
C ASP A 816 -50.11 3.25 53.94
N ASN A 817 -50.74 4.44 53.96
CA ASN A 817 -51.26 5.16 55.14
C ASN A 817 -52.42 4.48 55.91
N ASP A 818 -52.67 3.20 55.64
CA ASP A 818 -53.82 2.38 56.00
C ASP A 818 -53.32 0.92 55.96
N THR A 819 -52.33 0.59 56.80
CA THR A 819 -51.48 -0.62 56.68
C THR A 819 -52.28 -1.92 56.63
N ASP A 820 -53.40 -2.00 57.36
CA ASP A 820 -54.25 -3.20 57.38
C ASP A 820 -55.44 -3.16 56.41
N ASN A 821 -55.68 -2.00 55.78
CA ASN A 821 -56.70 -1.71 54.77
C ASN A 821 -58.16 -1.65 55.32
N ASP A 822 -58.37 -1.14 56.54
CA ASP A 822 -59.69 -0.94 57.15
C ASP A 822 -60.36 0.43 56.88
N LEU A 823 -59.59 1.39 56.33
CA LEU A 823 -59.96 2.75 55.93
C LEU A 823 -59.83 3.86 57.00
N MET A 824 -59.24 3.58 58.16
CA MET A 824 -58.64 4.61 59.02
C MET A 824 -57.22 4.98 58.53
N ASP A 825 -56.50 5.85 59.25
CA ASP A 825 -55.08 6.09 59.00
C ASP A 825 -54.20 5.77 60.22
N ASP A 826 -53.05 5.13 59.99
CA ASP A 826 -52.19 4.56 61.03
C ASP A 826 -51.82 5.60 62.11
N GLY A 827 -51.60 6.84 61.70
CA GLY A 827 -51.35 8.01 62.56
C GLY A 827 -52.56 8.45 63.40
N TYR A 828 -53.78 8.44 62.86
CA TYR A 828 -55.02 8.62 63.63
C TYR A 828 -55.20 7.50 64.64
N GLU A 829 -55.05 6.24 64.23
CA GLU A 829 -55.21 5.08 65.10
C GLU A 829 -54.24 5.12 66.29
N ILE A 830 -52.95 5.36 66.02
CA ILE A 830 -51.92 5.56 67.05
C ILE A 830 -52.20 6.79 67.94
N THR A 831 -52.94 7.78 67.43
CA THR A 831 -53.33 8.97 68.18
C THR A 831 -54.50 8.71 69.14
N GLN A 832 -55.52 7.94 68.75
CA GLN A 832 -56.64 7.55 69.64
C GLN A 832 -56.27 6.39 70.56
N GLY A 833 -55.44 5.46 70.08
CA GLY A 833 -55.00 4.27 70.82
C GLY A 833 -55.50 2.93 70.27
N LEU A 834 -55.89 2.90 68.99
CA LEU A 834 -56.21 1.70 68.21
C LEU A 834 -54.89 0.98 67.78
N ASP A 835 -54.97 -0.10 66.99
CA ASP A 835 -53.84 -0.98 66.65
C ASP A 835 -53.74 -1.15 65.11
N PRO A 836 -52.93 -0.34 64.38
CA PRO A 836 -52.94 -0.15 62.91
C PRO A 836 -52.34 -1.31 62.11
N LEU A 837 -52.70 -2.53 62.52
CA LEU A 837 -52.26 -3.82 62.03
C LEU A 837 -53.42 -4.85 62.14
N VAL A 838 -54.63 -4.41 62.50
CA VAL A 838 -55.80 -5.21 62.91
C VAL A 838 -57.16 -4.50 62.67
N ASP A 839 -57.65 -4.42 61.42
CA ASP A 839 -59.07 -4.21 60.99
C ASP A 839 -60.10 -4.18 62.15
N ASP A 840 -60.25 -3.01 62.77
CA ASP A 840 -61.11 -2.73 63.93
C ASP A 840 -62.12 -1.59 63.70
N ALA A 841 -62.10 -0.96 62.52
CA ALA A 841 -63.11 -0.07 61.92
C ALA A 841 -64.60 -0.44 62.12
N ASN A 842 -64.90 -1.69 62.48
CA ASN A 842 -66.24 -2.26 62.64
C ASN A 842 -66.59 -2.61 64.11
N ASP A 843 -65.65 -2.44 65.06
CA ASP A 843 -65.92 -2.51 66.50
C ASP A 843 -66.38 -1.12 67.01
N ASP A 844 -66.87 -1.11 68.24
CA ASP A 844 -67.71 -0.10 68.91
C ASP A 844 -67.29 -0.15 70.38
N GLU A 845 -66.39 0.75 70.80
CA GLU A 845 -65.63 0.63 72.07
C GLU A 845 -66.30 1.31 73.27
N ASP A 846 -67.27 2.21 73.07
CA ASP A 846 -68.02 2.87 74.13
C ASP A 846 -69.49 2.42 74.30
N GLU A 847 -70.03 1.65 73.36
CA GLU A 847 -71.41 1.16 73.25
C GLU A 847 -72.48 2.21 72.80
N ASP A 848 -72.10 3.29 72.07
CA ASP A 848 -73.05 4.28 71.47
C ASP A 848 -73.71 3.82 70.14
N ALA A 849 -73.03 2.94 69.39
CA ALA A 849 -73.41 2.33 68.10
C ALA A 849 -73.11 3.13 66.80
N LEU A 850 -72.19 4.10 66.83
CA LEU A 850 -71.20 4.28 65.76
C LEU A 850 -70.16 3.15 65.81
N THR A 851 -69.23 3.11 64.85
CA THR A 851 -68.02 2.27 64.88
C THR A 851 -66.78 3.14 64.69
N ASN A 852 -65.60 2.66 65.08
CA ASN A 852 -64.33 3.40 64.99
C ASN A 852 -64.14 4.16 63.65
N LEU A 853 -64.52 3.55 62.52
CA LEU A 853 -64.48 4.18 61.20
C LEU A 853 -65.58 5.22 60.96
N GLU A 854 -66.80 5.03 61.46
CA GLU A 854 -67.87 6.04 61.38
C GLU A 854 -67.51 7.27 62.24
N GLU A 855 -66.82 7.06 63.36
CA GLU A 855 -66.28 8.08 64.24
C GLU A 855 -65.07 8.83 63.67
N PHE A 856 -64.12 8.12 63.04
CA PHE A 856 -63.07 8.73 62.22
C PHE A 856 -63.64 9.66 61.13
N ASN A 857 -64.79 9.28 60.54
CA ASN A 857 -65.49 10.10 59.56
C ASN A 857 -66.30 11.26 60.16
N ALA A 858 -66.74 11.15 61.42
CA ALA A 858 -67.45 12.22 62.16
C ALA A 858 -66.47 13.24 62.80
N GLY A 859 -65.29 12.78 63.23
CA GLY A 859 -64.31 13.54 64.01
C GLY A 859 -64.50 13.44 65.53
N THR A 860 -65.22 12.40 66.00
CA THR A 860 -65.50 12.10 67.42
C THR A 860 -64.36 11.29 68.06
N ASP A 861 -64.44 11.02 69.38
CA ASP A 861 -63.47 10.22 70.14
C ASP A 861 -64.04 8.81 70.39
N PRO A 862 -63.46 7.72 69.81
CA PRO A 862 -63.94 6.33 69.93
C PRO A 862 -64.09 5.72 71.33
N PHE A 863 -64.02 6.54 72.37
CA PHE A 863 -64.12 6.17 73.77
C PHE A 863 -64.97 7.15 74.62
N ASP A 864 -65.72 8.11 74.03
CA ASP A 864 -66.55 9.11 74.77
C ASP A 864 -67.84 9.51 74.02
N ASN A 865 -68.91 8.71 74.20
CA ASN A 865 -70.26 8.70 73.56
C ASN A 865 -71.10 10.00 73.46
N ASP A 866 -70.53 11.13 73.83
CA ASP A 866 -71.13 12.47 73.99
C ASP A 866 -69.94 13.45 73.86
N THR A 867 -69.26 13.46 72.70
CA THR A 867 -67.91 14.04 72.50
C THR A 867 -67.85 15.51 72.94
N ASP A 868 -68.96 16.22 72.75
CA ASP A 868 -69.10 17.65 73.05
C ASP A 868 -69.65 17.95 74.47
N ASN A 869 -70.38 16.99 75.09
CA ASN A 869 -71.04 17.05 76.40
C ASN A 869 -72.36 17.88 76.47
N ASP A 870 -73.17 17.98 75.40
CA ASP A 870 -74.48 18.67 75.42
C ASP A 870 -75.68 17.85 75.94
N LEU A 871 -75.53 16.52 76.06
CA LEU A 871 -76.52 15.50 76.48
C LEU A 871 -77.32 14.81 75.36
N MET A 872 -77.01 15.03 74.08
CA MET A 872 -77.31 14.08 73.01
C MET A 872 -76.21 12.98 72.95
N ASP A 873 -76.32 12.02 72.04
CA ASP A 873 -75.27 11.03 71.77
C ASP A 873 -74.78 11.16 70.32
N ASP A 874 -73.49 10.90 70.09
CA ASP A 874 -72.82 11.15 68.82
C ASP A 874 -73.50 10.38 67.67
N ALA A 875 -73.95 9.13 67.92
CA ALA A 875 -74.78 8.34 67.03
C ALA A 875 -76.12 9.00 66.66
N TYR A 876 -76.85 9.57 67.63
CA TYR A 876 -78.07 10.33 67.35
C TYR A 876 -77.79 11.59 66.51
N GLU A 877 -76.74 12.33 66.85
CA GLU A 877 -76.39 13.56 66.16
C GLU A 877 -75.97 13.30 64.71
N VAL A 878 -75.06 12.35 64.48
CA VAL A 878 -74.64 11.91 63.14
C VAL A 878 -75.84 11.36 62.34
N SER A 879 -76.74 10.61 62.97
CA SER A 879 -77.93 10.06 62.28
C SER A 879 -79.08 11.07 62.08
N SER A 880 -79.08 12.19 62.80
CA SER A 880 -79.98 13.34 62.60
C SER A 880 -79.35 14.45 61.74
N GLY A 881 -78.06 14.35 61.46
CA GLY A 881 -77.32 15.33 60.66
C GLY A 881 -76.96 16.62 61.42
N LEU A 882 -76.89 16.55 62.75
CA LEU A 882 -76.36 17.59 63.64
C LEU A 882 -74.81 17.59 63.58
N ASP A 883 -74.15 18.29 64.50
CA ASP A 883 -72.69 18.49 64.53
C ASP A 883 -72.18 18.06 65.92
N PRO A 884 -71.77 16.77 66.12
CA PRO A 884 -71.48 16.13 67.43
C PRO A 884 -70.24 16.68 68.17
N LEU A 885 -69.86 17.91 67.82
CA LEU A 885 -68.73 18.66 68.32
C LEU A 885 -69.18 20.06 68.84
N VAL A 886 -70.50 20.36 68.87
CA VAL A 886 -71.05 21.71 69.14
C VAL A 886 -72.46 21.73 69.78
N ASP A 887 -72.55 22.00 71.10
CA ASP A 887 -73.77 22.27 71.91
C ASP A 887 -74.85 23.07 71.16
N ASP A 888 -75.87 22.33 70.70
CA ASP A 888 -76.97 22.84 69.87
C ASP A 888 -78.38 22.47 70.37
N THR A 889 -78.50 21.68 71.45
CA THR A 889 -79.74 21.33 72.21
C THR A 889 -80.99 22.21 72.08
N GLU A 890 -80.88 23.55 72.21
CA GLU A 890 -82.00 24.52 72.13
C GLU A 890 -82.13 25.23 70.76
N LEU A 891 -81.57 24.63 69.70
CA LEU A 891 -81.89 24.93 68.30
C LEU A 891 -83.12 24.12 67.83
N ASP A 892 -83.48 24.39 66.58
CA ASP A 892 -84.61 23.91 65.77
C ASP A 892 -83.95 23.84 64.38
N TYR A 893 -83.19 22.76 64.15
CA TYR A 893 -82.21 22.63 63.05
C TYR A 893 -82.89 22.58 61.67
N ASP A 894 -84.03 21.91 61.69
CA ASP A 894 -85.13 21.82 60.77
C ASP A 894 -85.79 23.05 60.13
N GLU A 895 -86.05 24.03 61.00
CA GLU A 895 -87.11 25.03 60.90
C GLU A 895 -88.58 24.49 60.94
N ASP A 896 -88.88 23.28 61.46
CA ASP A 896 -90.27 22.81 61.66
C ASP A 896 -90.98 23.43 62.88
N GLY A 897 -90.22 23.74 63.95
CA GLY A 897 -90.71 24.33 65.19
C GLY A 897 -90.58 23.47 66.46
N MET A 898 -90.11 22.22 66.36
CA MET A 898 -89.66 21.38 67.48
C MET A 898 -88.16 21.65 67.77
N PRO A 899 -87.68 21.54 69.03
CA PRO A 899 -86.25 21.69 69.34
C PRO A 899 -85.46 20.38 69.42
N ASN A 900 -84.22 20.39 68.95
CA ASN A 900 -83.33 19.23 68.79
C ASN A 900 -83.32 18.28 70.02
N LEU A 901 -83.12 18.82 71.23
CA LEU A 901 -83.09 18.02 72.46
C LEU A 901 -84.47 17.46 72.87
N TRP A 902 -85.57 18.17 72.56
CA TRP A 902 -86.92 17.65 72.79
C TRP A 902 -87.23 16.50 71.84
N GLU A 903 -86.74 16.60 70.61
CA GLU A 903 -86.88 15.54 69.61
C GLU A 903 -86.11 14.29 70.02
N TYR A 904 -84.87 14.44 70.46
CA TYR A 904 -84.08 13.38 71.10
C TYR A 904 -84.80 12.76 72.31
N GLU A 905 -85.25 13.57 73.28
CA GLU A 905 -85.97 13.08 74.48
C GLU A 905 -87.25 12.29 74.16
N ASN A 906 -87.87 12.51 72.99
CA ASN A 906 -89.13 11.85 72.57
C ASN A 906 -88.96 10.86 71.42
N GLY A 907 -87.74 10.66 70.90
CA GLY A 907 -87.43 9.72 69.81
C GLY A 907 -87.99 10.16 68.46
N PHE A 908 -87.74 11.42 68.09
CA PHE A 908 -87.90 12.02 66.77
C PHE A 908 -86.52 12.21 66.12
N ASN A 909 -86.43 12.81 64.94
CA ASN A 909 -85.15 13.09 64.27
C ASN A 909 -85.07 14.58 63.89
N ALA A 910 -84.19 15.32 64.55
CA ALA A 910 -84.03 16.78 64.40
C ALA A 910 -83.57 17.28 63.01
N GLY A 911 -83.49 16.39 62.01
CA GLY A 911 -83.19 16.69 60.61
C GLY A 911 -84.25 16.24 59.60
N ASP A 912 -85.41 15.74 60.04
CA ASP A 912 -86.52 15.32 59.16
C ASP A 912 -87.86 16.05 59.43
N ALA A 913 -87.94 17.33 59.05
CA ALA A 913 -89.11 18.23 59.11
C ALA A 913 -90.46 17.69 58.55
N GLU A 914 -90.52 16.49 57.95
CA GLU A 914 -91.79 15.81 57.67
C GLU A 914 -92.34 15.10 58.93
N ASP A 915 -91.53 14.90 59.97
CA ASP A 915 -91.81 14.33 61.31
C ASP A 915 -92.79 15.20 62.12
N ALA A 916 -92.61 16.52 62.20
CA ALA A 916 -93.61 17.44 62.78
C ALA A 916 -95.04 17.30 62.22
N ASP A 917 -95.14 16.90 60.94
CA ASP A 917 -96.39 16.68 60.19
C ASP A 917 -96.83 15.18 60.23
N GLU A 918 -96.03 14.27 60.80
CA GLU A 918 -96.41 12.88 61.12
C GLU A 918 -97.25 12.78 62.40
N ASP A 919 -98.01 11.68 62.48
CA ASP A 919 -99.01 11.33 63.50
C ASP A 919 -98.56 9.99 64.12
N LYS A 920 -97.60 10.05 65.06
CA LYS A 920 -96.73 8.91 65.44
C LYS A 920 -97.47 7.76 66.14
N ASP A 921 -98.49 8.07 66.93
CA ASP A 921 -99.31 7.10 67.64
C ASP A 921 -100.71 6.87 67.01
N LEU A 922 -101.02 7.61 65.95
CA LEU A 922 -102.15 7.45 65.01
C LEU A 922 -103.49 7.89 65.61
N ASP A 923 -103.49 9.16 65.97
CA ASP A 923 -104.36 9.91 66.88
C ASP A 923 -105.14 11.05 66.20
N LEU A 924 -104.60 11.57 65.08
CA LEU A 924 -104.99 12.75 64.30
C LEU A 924 -104.44 14.11 64.78
N LEU A 925 -103.62 14.16 65.83
CA LEU A 925 -102.63 15.24 65.96
C LEU A 925 -101.42 14.96 65.06
N THR A 926 -100.50 15.92 65.01
CA THR A 926 -99.16 15.71 64.46
C THR A 926 -98.14 16.06 65.53
N ASN A 927 -96.92 15.51 65.48
CA ASN A 927 -95.94 15.61 66.57
C ASN A 927 -95.69 17.08 67.01
N LEU A 928 -95.66 18.03 66.07
CA LEU A 928 -95.57 19.47 66.35
C LEU A 928 -96.83 20.05 67.02
N GLN A 929 -98.03 19.59 66.65
CA GLN A 929 -99.26 19.97 67.33
C GLN A 929 -99.29 19.43 68.77
N GLU A 930 -98.68 18.28 69.01
CA GLU A 930 -98.55 17.69 70.34
C GLU A 930 -97.57 18.46 71.22
N TYR A 931 -96.44 18.90 70.64
CA TYR A 931 -95.56 19.89 71.25
C TYR A 931 -96.30 21.22 71.56
N GLU A 932 -97.09 21.76 70.62
CA GLU A 932 -97.91 22.97 70.85
C GLU A 932 -98.98 22.79 71.96
N TYR A 933 -99.64 21.62 72.04
CA TYR A 933 -100.72 21.33 72.99
C TYR A 933 -100.25 20.73 74.32
N ASN A 934 -99.01 20.23 74.39
CA ASN A 934 -98.41 19.51 75.51
C ASN A 934 -99.12 18.18 75.82
N THR A 935 -99.43 17.42 74.76
CA THR A 935 -99.78 15.99 74.78
C THR A 935 -98.50 15.14 74.66
N ASP A 936 -98.60 13.81 74.73
CA ASP A 936 -97.45 12.88 74.64
C ASP A 936 -97.54 12.10 73.32
N PRO A 937 -96.75 12.42 72.28
CA PRO A 937 -96.88 11.87 70.92
C PRO A 937 -96.37 10.42 70.76
N ASN A 938 -96.55 9.64 71.83
CA ASN A 938 -96.36 8.21 71.91
C ASN A 938 -97.62 7.52 72.52
N ILE A 939 -98.66 8.30 72.85
CA ILE A 939 -99.85 7.92 73.61
C ILE A 939 -101.11 8.61 73.03
N ALA A 940 -101.69 7.99 72.00
CA ALA A 940 -102.89 8.39 71.23
C ALA A 940 -104.25 8.44 71.99
N ASP A 941 -104.19 8.89 73.24
CA ASP A 941 -105.20 8.99 74.31
C ASP A 941 -104.43 9.47 75.56
N THR A 942 -103.86 10.70 75.54
CA THR A 942 -102.81 11.13 76.51
C THR A 942 -103.31 11.02 77.96
N ASP A 943 -104.59 11.29 78.21
CA ASP A 943 -105.19 11.21 79.55
C ASP A 943 -105.86 9.87 79.92
N GLY A 944 -106.11 9.00 78.93
CA GLY A 944 -106.39 7.57 79.12
C GLY A 944 -107.86 7.19 79.33
N ASP A 945 -108.77 7.73 78.53
CA ASP A 945 -110.23 7.57 78.67
C ASP A 945 -110.85 6.52 77.74
N GLY A 946 -110.17 6.19 76.64
CA GLY A 946 -110.65 5.31 75.57
C GLY A 946 -110.86 6.00 74.22
N TYR A 947 -110.29 7.17 73.99
CA TYR A 947 -110.44 7.97 72.79
C TYR A 947 -109.21 8.87 72.50
N GLN A 948 -109.12 9.47 71.30
CA GLN A 948 -107.87 10.03 70.75
C GLN A 948 -107.86 11.58 70.74
N ASP A 949 -106.69 12.16 70.99
CA ASP A 949 -106.42 13.57 71.26
C ASP A 949 -106.73 14.47 70.04
N GLY A 950 -106.44 13.98 68.84
CA GLY A 950 -106.65 14.66 67.57
C GLY A 950 -108.12 14.72 67.15
N TRP A 951 -108.91 13.71 67.52
CA TRP A 951 -110.36 13.84 67.40
C TRP A 951 -110.91 14.88 68.37
N GLU A 952 -110.38 14.94 69.58
CA GLU A 952 -110.83 15.92 70.56
C GLU A 952 -110.60 17.34 70.12
N ILE A 953 -109.42 17.59 69.55
CA ILE A 953 -109.11 18.85 68.89
C ILE A 953 -110.02 19.08 67.67
N GLU A 954 -110.36 18.07 66.86
CA GLU A 954 -111.38 18.22 65.79
C GLU A 954 -112.77 18.59 66.33
N HIS A 955 -113.15 18.09 67.53
CA HIS A 955 -114.52 18.16 68.05
C HIS A 955 -114.75 19.17 69.18
N GLU A 956 -113.78 20.05 69.45
CA GLU A 956 -113.80 21.07 70.51
C GLU A 956 -113.92 20.48 71.95
N THR A 957 -113.35 19.29 72.19
CA THR A 957 -113.06 18.79 73.54
C THR A 957 -111.58 19.04 73.89
N ASN A 958 -110.91 18.24 74.71
CA ASN A 958 -109.62 18.59 75.29
C ASN A 958 -108.77 17.34 75.58
N PRO A 959 -107.63 17.11 74.90
CA PRO A 959 -106.77 15.90 75.01
C PRO A 959 -106.07 15.69 76.36
N LEU A 960 -106.45 16.49 77.35
CA LEU A 960 -105.99 16.44 78.74
C LEU A 960 -107.23 16.47 79.70
N ASP A 961 -108.46 16.21 79.17
CA ASP A 961 -109.84 16.00 79.73
C ASP A 961 -110.92 15.57 78.58
N PRO A 962 -111.30 14.27 78.22
CA PRO A 962 -111.19 13.47 76.88
C PRO A 962 -112.36 13.11 75.77
N MET A 963 -112.23 12.52 74.47
CA MET A 963 -113.35 12.03 73.42
C MET A 963 -113.47 11.15 71.95
N ASP A 964 -112.76 10.93 70.71
CA ASP A 964 -113.02 9.85 69.49
C ASP A 964 -111.96 9.62 68.19
N PRO A 965 -112.14 9.08 66.85
CA PRO A 965 -111.11 8.94 65.61
C PRO A 965 -111.56 8.75 63.98
N GLY A 966 -110.94 8.52 62.70
CA GLY A 966 -109.65 8.45 61.74
C GLY A 966 -109.65 7.80 60.18
N ASP A 967 -108.80 8.08 59.06
CA ASP A 967 -108.64 7.47 57.55
C ASP A 967 -107.57 8.18 56.44
N GLU A 968 -106.97 7.96 55.14
CA GLU A 968 -106.52 7.05 53.89
C GLU A 968 -105.77 7.82 52.56
N VAL A 969 -104.95 7.55 51.40
CA VAL A 969 -103.68 6.84 50.70
C VAL A 969 -103.13 7.25 49.15
N PRO A 970 -101.91 6.88 48.48
CA PRO A 970 -101.15 7.44 47.18
C PRO A 970 -100.39 6.60 45.91
N PHE A 971 -99.67 7.16 44.79
CA PHE A 971 -98.76 6.55 43.58
C PHE A 971 -98.18 7.49 42.32
N TYR A 972 -97.35 7.34 41.13
CA TYR A 972 -96.25 6.56 40.25
C TYR A 972 -95.94 7.06 38.67
N LYS A 973 -94.99 6.84 37.59
CA LYS A 973 -93.46 6.70 37.10
C LYS A 973 -92.99 6.52 35.47
N ASN A 974 -91.74 6.90 34.87
CA ASN A 974 -90.77 6.46 33.63
C ASN A 974 -90.57 6.92 32.00
N GLY A 975 -89.40 6.74 31.18
CA GLY A 975 -89.05 7.09 29.63
C GLY A 975 -87.66 6.73 28.73
N LEU A 976 -87.36 7.00 27.33
CA LEU A 976 -86.08 6.63 26.38
C LEU A 976 -85.77 7.05 24.75
N PHE A 977 -84.49 7.12 24.09
CA PHE A 977 -83.86 6.67 22.65
C PHE A 977 -83.26 7.43 21.24
N TRP A 978 -81.95 7.25 20.68
CA TRP A 978 -81.11 7.02 19.28
C TRP A 978 -80.70 7.84 17.85
N THR A 979 -79.52 7.56 17.08
CA THR A 979 -78.92 7.75 15.57
C THR A 979 -77.84 8.82 14.91
N ILE A 980 -76.92 8.46 13.92
CA ILE A 980 -76.15 9.10 12.68
C ILE A 980 -75.44 10.55 12.49
N LEU A 981 -74.28 10.65 11.71
CA LEU A 981 -73.65 11.76 10.83
C LEU A 981 -72.52 12.79 11.29
N GLY A 982 -71.61 13.26 10.37
CA GLY A 982 -70.88 14.56 10.44
C GLY A 982 -69.69 14.87 9.46
N THR A 983 -69.58 16.08 8.83
CA THR A 983 -68.38 16.63 8.08
C THR A 983 -68.41 18.18 7.91
N ILE A 984 -67.26 18.91 7.95
CA ILE A 984 -66.84 20.02 7.01
C ILE A 984 -65.54 20.81 7.41
N MET A 985 -64.61 20.92 6.45
CA MET A 985 -63.54 21.92 6.14
C MET A 985 -62.74 22.72 7.21
N THR A 986 -61.41 22.72 6.98
CA THR A 986 -60.63 23.95 6.70
C THR A 986 -59.96 23.84 5.31
N PHE A 987 -59.33 24.92 4.79
CA PHE A 987 -59.09 25.12 3.35
C PHE A 987 -57.60 25.33 2.99
N GLY A 988 -57.14 24.78 1.85
CA GLY A 988 -55.80 25.05 1.31
C GLY A 988 -55.60 24.50 -0.11
N PHE A 989 -55.82 25.32 -1.16
CA PHE A 989 -55.67 24.89 -2.56
C PHE A 989 -54.26 25.19 -3.12
N GLY A 990 -53.66 24.18 -3.76
CA GLY A 990 -52.26 24.20 -4.18
C GLY A 990 -51.94 24.88 -5.53
N ILE A 991 -50.69 24.69 -5.98
CA ILE A 991 -50.14 25.18 -7.25
C ILE A 991 -49.74 23.99 -8.14
N ILE A 992 -49.89 24.16 -9.47
CA ILE A 992 -49.65 23.12 -10.48
C ILE A 992 -48.44 23.48 -11.35
N GLY A 993 -47.51 22.54 -11.54
CA GLY A 993 -46.41 22.60 -12.53
C GLY A 993 -46.35 21.33 -13.39
N ILE A 994 -46.93 21.35 -14.59
CA ILE A 994 -47.21 20.14 -15.40
C ILE A 994 -46.91 20.39 -16.90
N LYS A 995 -46.03 19.56 -17.53
CA LYS A 995 -46.30 18.85 -18.83
C LYS A 995 -45.11 18.15 -19.55
N ILE A 996 -45.39 16.91 -20.01
CA ILE A 996 -45.06 16.32 -21.35
C ILE A 996 -43.60 15.97 -21.71
N ARG A 997 -43.27 14.93 -22.51
CA ARG A 997 -43.85 13.59 -22.83
C ARG A 997 -42.91 12.88 -23.85
N LEU A 998 -43.09 11.56 -24.05
CA LEU A 998 -42.41 10.69 -25.04
C LEU A 998 -40.97 10.27 -24.62
N ASN A 999 -40.44 9.08 -24.98
CA ASN A 999 -40.97 8.03 -25.86
C ASN A 999 -40.67 6.58 -25.39
N GLN A 1000 -41.18 5.60 -26.13
CA GLN A 1000 -41.37 4.18 -25.78
C GLN A 1000 -40.13 3.28 -25.57
N LYS A 1001 -40.40 2.15 -24.87
CA LYS A 1001 -39.88 0.76 -25.07
C LYS A 1001 -38.43 0.41 -24.70
N LYS A 1002 -38.32 -0.63 -23.85
CA LYS A 1002 -37.64 -1.89 -24.21
C LYS A 1002 -38.18 -3.13 -23.45
N LYS A 1003 -39.35 -3.62 -23.87
CA LYS A 1003 -39.84 -4.96 -23.53
C LYS A 1003 -39.19 -5.98 -24.48
N LEU A 1004 -38.14 -6.72 -24.07
CA LEU A 1004 -37.80 -8.01 -24.71
C LEU A 1004 -36.80 -8.94 -23.96
N GLU A 1005 -36.80 -9.03 -22.63
CA GLU A 1005 -36.06 -10.14 -21.97
C GLU A 1005 -36.95 -11.38 -21.84
N SER A 1006 -36.90 -12.19 -22.89
CA SER A 1006 -37.75 -13.36 -23.11
C SER A 1006 -37.01 -14.66 -22.76
N ILE A 1007 -36.70 -14.89 -21.48
CA ILE A 1007 -36.17 -16.18 -20.99
C ILE A 1007 -37.08 -16.79 -19.90
N VAL A 1008 -38.35 -16.98 -20.27
CA VAL A 1008 -39.26 -17.93 -19.59
C VAL A 1008 -38.93 -19.39 -19.96
N ASN A 1009 -38.06 -19.60 -20.97
CA ASN A 1009 -37.80 -20.90 -21.60
C ASN A 1009 -36.50 -21.59 -21.13
N LYS A 1010 -36.11 -21.49 -19.85
CA LYS A 1010 -34.88 -22.15 -19.35
C LYS A 1010 -35.05 -22.89 -18.00
N LYS A 1011 -36.14 -23.67 -17.84
CA LYS A 1011 -36.27 -24.61 -16.71
C LYS A 1011 -37.19 -25.84 -16.92
N ILE A 1012 -37.66 -26.10 -18.14
CA ILE A 1012 -38.49 -27.27 -18.50
C ILE A 1012 -37.94 -27.86 -19.81
N ASN A 1013 -37.93 -29.19 -19.93
CA ASN A 1013 -37.15 -30.01 -20.87
C ASN A 1013 -35.64 -30.00 -20.47
N GLU A 1014 -35.13 -30.90 -19.63
CA GLU A 1014 -34.80 -32.33 -19.93
C GLU A 1014 -33.69 -32.41 -20.99
N LYS A 1015 -32.48 -32.99 -20.81
CA LYS A 1015 -31.91 -33.99 -19.87
C LYS A 1015 -32.68 -35.31 -19.83
N LEU A 1016 -32.00 -36.41 -20.19
CA LEU A 1016 -32.53 -37.58 -20.92
C LEU A 1016 -32.69 -37.23 -22.43
N GLU A 1017 -32.30 -38.05 -23.41
CA GLU A 1017 -31.67 -39.38 -23.35
C GLU A 1017 -30.88 -39.74 -24.62
N ASN A 1018 -29.90 -40.65 -24.48
CA ASN A 1018 -29.44 -41.67 -25.45
C ASN A 1018 -29.12 -41.35 -26.94
N SER A 1019 -27.87 -41.64 -27.32
CA SER A 1019 -27.45 -42.59 -28.40
C SER A 1019 -26.64 -42.10 -29.63
N SER A 1020 -25.90 -43.07 -30.19
CA SER A 1020 -25.18 -43.11 -31.49
C SER A 1020 -23.94 -42.22 -31.73
N ASN A 1021 -22.78 -42.90 -31.72
CA ASN A 1021 -21.64 -42.74 -32.64
C ASN A 1021 -21.95 -42.07 -33.98
N SER A 1022 -21.02 -41.22 -34.46
CA SER A 1022 -20.09 -41.61 -35.56
C SER A 1022 -19.04 -40.54 -35.82
N ASP A 1023 -17.79 -40.94 -36.04
CA ASP A 1023 -16.81 -40.11 -36.77
C ASP A 1023 -17.30 -39.80 -38.19
N LEU A 1024 -16.96 -38.62 -38.74
CA LEU A 1024 -16.44 -38.49 -40.12
C LEU A 1024 -15.97 -37.05 -40.44
N ASN A 1025 -15.14 -36.97 -41.48
CA ASN A 1025 -14.32 -35.82 -41.86
C ASN A 1025 -15.07 -34.65 -42.53
N SER A 1026 -14.38 -33.50 -42.57
CA SER A 1026 -14.31 -32.50 -43.66
C SER A 1026 -15.61 -31.86 -44.19
N GLU A 1027 -15.72 -30.54 -44.06
CA GLU A 1027 -15.17 -29.58 -45.06
C GLU A 1027 -14.54 -28.37 -44.35
#